data_AF-A0A8C7WK42-F1
#
_entry.id   AF-A0A8C7WK42-F1
#
_cell.length_a   1.000
_cell.length_b   1.000
_cell.length_c   1.000
_cell.angle_alpha   90.00
_cell.angle_beta   90.00
_cell.angle_gamma   90.00
#
_symmetry.space_group_name_H-M   'P 1'
#
loop_
_entity.id
_entity.type
_entity.pdbx_description
1 polymer ?
#
loop_
_entity_poly.entity_id
_entity_poly.type
_entity_poly.pdbx_seq_one_letter_code
_entity_poly.pdbx_strand_id
1 'polypeptide(L)'
;RDRDERSKDRDRDRDAKPSGMALNPATAMQQQINPFTNLPHTPRYYEILKKRLQLPVWEYKERFNDILGRHQSFVLVGETGSGKTTQIPQWCVDMVKGLGGPKKAVACTQPRRVAAMSVAQRVADEMDVMLGQEVGYSIRFEDCSSAKTFLKYMTDGMLLREAMNDPLLERYGVVILDEAHERTLATDILMGVLKEVVRQRSDLKVIVMSATLDAGKFQVYFDSCPLLTIPGRTHPVEIFYTPEPERDYLEAAIRTVIQIHMCEEEEGDCLLFLTGQEEIDEACKRIKRDIDDLGHDAGDIKIIPLYSTLPPQQQQRIFEPPPPRKPNGAIGRKVVVSTNIAETSLTIDGVVFVIDPGFAKQKVYNPRIRVESLLVTAISKASAQQRAGRAGRTRPGKCFRLYTEKAYKTEMQDNTYPEILRSNLGSVVLQLKKLGIDDLVHFDFMDPPAPETLMRALELLNYVAALNDDGDLTELGSMMAEFPLDPQLAKMVIASCEFNCSNEILSITAMLSVPQCFVRPTEARKAADESKMRFAHIDGDHLTLLNVYHAFKQNHESTQWCYDNFVNYRSLMSADNVRQQLSRIMDRFSLPRRSTEFTSRDYYINIRRALVTGFFMQVAHLERTGHYLTVKDNQVVQLHPSTVLDHKPEWVMYNEFVLTTKNYIRTCTDIKPEWLVKIAPQYYEMGNFPNCEAKRQLERIIAKLSTKEYSQY
;
A
#
# COMPACT_ATOMS: atom_id res chain seq x y z
N ARG A 1 -22.06 -57.16 77.87
CA ARG A 1 -22.44 -57.80 76.60
C ARG A 1 -21.22 -57.68 75.70
N ASP A 2 -20.22 -58.52 75.99
CA ASP A 2 -19.82 -59.69 75.17
C ASP A 2 -19.03 -59.20 73.95
N ARG A 3 -17.84 -59.69 73.61
CA ARG A 3 -16.91 -60.71 74.10
C ARG A 3 -15.61 -60.45 73.32
N ASP A 4 -14.48 -60.76 73.96
CA ASP A 4 -13.16 -60.91 73.34
C ASP A 4 -13.10 -61.99 72.24
N GLU A 5 -11.93 -62.01 71.57
CA GLU A 5 -11.28 -63.10 70.81
C GLU A 5 -11.32 -62.95 69.28
N ARG A 6 -10.21 -62.98 68.52
CA ARG A 6 -8.89 -63.60 68.73
C ARG A 6 -7.82 -63.01 67.79
N SER A 7 -6.61 -62.95 68.33
CA SER A 7 -5.30 -62.73 67.73
C SER A 7 -4.91 -63.67 66.58
N LYS A 8 -3.94 -63.26 65.74
CA LYS A 8 -2.73 -64.07 65.44
C LYS A 8 -1.58 -63.27 64.79
N ASP A 9 -0.44 -63.39 65.46
CA ASP A 9 0.94 -63.54 64.96
C ASP A 9 1.79 -62.37 64.40
N ARG A 10 2.63 -61.86 65.32
CA ARG A 10 4.13 -61.88 65.33
C ARG A 10 4.94 -61.21 64.22
N ASP A 11 5.66 -60.16 64.64
CA ASP A 11 7.10 -59.88 64.50
C ASP A 11 7.87 -60.38 63.27
N ARG A 12 8.46 -59.44 62.50
CA ARG A 12 9.92 -59.24 62.39
C ARG A 12 10.32 -58.11 61.42
N ASP A 13 10.93 -57.07 61.99
CA ASP A 13 12.19 -56.41 61.63
C ASP A 13 12.48 -55.78 60.24
N ARG A 14 12.80 -54.47 60.34
CA ARG A 14 14.00 -53.74 59.82
C ARG A 14 13.95 -52.94 58.52
N ASP A 15 14.23 -51.64 58.72
CA ASP A 15 15.14 -50.74 57.99
C ASP A 15 14.99 -50.54 56.47
N ALA A 16 14.45 -49.37 56.09
CA ALA A 16 14.97 -48.59 54.95
C ALA A 16 14.51 -47.12 54.99
N LYS A 17 15.48 -46.19 54.91
CA LYS A 17 15.29 -44.74 54.76
C LYS A 17 14.48 -44.39 53.50
N PRO A 18 13.66 -43.32 53.49
CA PRO A 18 13.14 -42.80 52.23
C PRO A 18 14.22 -41.95 51.55
N SER A 19 14.71 -42.43 50.40
CA SER A 19 15.53 -41.66 49.47
C SER A 19 14.70 -40.48 48.93
N GLY A 20 15.19 -39.27 49.20
CA GLY A 20 14.69 -38.06 48.55
C GLY A 20 14.97 -38.12 47.06
N MET A 21 13.92 -38.28 46.26
CA MET A 21 13.96 -37.93 44.84
C MET A 21 13.82 -36.42 44.71
N ALA A 22 14.92 -35.76 44.35
CA ALA A 22 14.92 -34.38 43.89
C ALA A 22 14.00 -34.25 42.68
N LEU A 23 12.93 -33.46 42.84
CA LEU A 23 12.06 -33.05 41.73
C LEU A 23 12.86 -32.16 40.78
N ASN A 24 13.08 -32.66 39.58
CA ASN A 24 13.68 -31.94 38.46
C ASN A 24 12.79 -30.73 38.11
N PRO A 25 13.29 -29.48 38.04
CA PRO A 25 12.47 -28.30 37.71
C PRO A 25 11.94 -28.26 36.27
N ALA A 26 12.24 -29.26 35.44
CA ALA A 26 11.92 -29.29 34.02
C ALA A 26 10.51 -29.84 33.67
N THR A 27 9.77 -30.39 34.64
CA THR A 27 8.46 -31.02 34.41
C THR A 27 7.26 -30.14 34.78
N ALA A 28 7.46 -28.85 35.09
CA ALA A 28 6.41 -27.90 35.47
C ALA A 28 6.00 -26.91 34.36
N MET A 29 6.27 -27.18 33.09
CA MET A 29 5.50 -26.56 31.99
C MET A 29 4.23 -27.40 31.81
N GLN A 30 3.18 -27.08 32.57
CA GLN A 30 1.83 -27.56 32.25
C GLN A 30 1.56 -27.28 30.77
N GLN A 31 1.23 -28.31 29.99
CA GLN A 31 0.83 -28.16 28.59
C GLN A 31 -0.41 -27.26 28.55
N GLN A 32 -0.19 -25.96 28.34
CA GLN A 32 -1.28 -25.01 28.23
C GLN A 32 -2.08 -25.38 26.98
N ILE A 33 -3.39 -25.49 27.17
CA ILE A 33 -4.34 -25.71 26.08
C ILE A 33 -4.51 -24.38 25.35
N ASN A 34 -4.47 -24.42 24.02
CA ASN A 34 -4.77 -23.28 23.19
C ASN A 34 -6.25 -22.89 23.39
N PRO A 35 -6.55 -21.66 23.85
CA PRO A 35 -7.91 -21.24 24.21
C PRO A 35 -8.83 -21.05 23.00
N PHE A 36 -8.32 -21.19 21.77
CA PHE A 36 -9.08 -21.06 20.54
C PHE A 36 -9.41 -22.41 19.91
N THR A 37 -8.47 -23.36 19.97
CA THR A 37 -8.63 -24.69 19.36
C THR A 37 -9.02 -25.76 20.38
N ASN A 38 -8.89 -25.49 21.68
CA ASN A 38 -9.01 -26.44 22.78
C ASN A 38 -8.08 -27.67 22.65
N LEU A 39 -6.98 -27.51 21.91
CA LEU A 39 -5.93 -28.51 21.74
C LEU A 39 -4.65 -28.05 22.47
N PRO A 40 -3.75 -28.97 22.86
CA PRO A 40 -2.44 -28.59 23.38
C PRO A 40 -1.68 -27.72 22.37
N HIS A 41 -0.99 -26.70 22.87
CA HIS A 41 -0.11 -25.89 22.02
C HIS A 41 0.99 -26.73 21.35
N THR A 42 1.35 -26.37 20.11
CA THR A 42 2.39 -27.06 19.34
C THR A 42 3.79 -26.79 19.88
N PRO A 43 4.81 -27.64 19.60
CA PRO A 43 6.20 -27.36 19.97
C PRO A 43 6.72 -26.03 19.41
N ARG A 44 6.33 -25.70 18.17
CA ARG A 44 6.68 -24.46 17.48
C ARG A 44 6.20 -23.23 18.25
N TYR A 45 5.01 -23.29 18.85
CA TYR A 45 4.50 -22.21 19.70
C TYR A 45 5.45 -21.89 20.86
N TYR A 46 5.92 -22.90 21.59
CA TYR A 46 6.81 -22.70 22.74
C TYR A 46 8.19 -22.15 22.34
N GLU A 47 8.73 -22.58 21.20
CA GLU A 47 9.97 -22.03 20.65
C GLU A 47 9.85 -20.54 20.33
N ILE A 48 8.73 -20.14 19.72
CA ILE A 48 8.45 -18.74 19.37
C ILE A 48 8.18 -17.93 20.65
N LEU A 49 7.42 -18.48 21.60
CA LEU A 49 7.10 -17.85 22.87
C LEU A 49 8.38 -17.51 23.65
N LYS A 50 9.33 -18.44 23.74
CA LYS A 50 10.61 -18.21 24.42
C LYS A 50 11.37 -17.01 23.84
N LYS A 51 11.36 -16.84 22.51
CA LYS A 51 12.01 -15.71 21.84
C LYS A 51 11.25 -14.40 22.08
N ARG A 52 9.91 -14.41 21.99
CA ARG A 52 9.13 -13.18 22.08
C ARG A 52 9.13 -12.56 23.48
N LEU A 53 9.21 -13.38 24.54
CA LEU A 53 9.28 -12.91 25.92
C LEU A 53 10.52 -12.04 26.19
N GLN A 54 11.52 -12.09 25.31
CA GLN A 54 12.74 -11.29 25.39
C GLN A 54 12.60 -9.92 24.70
N LEU A 55 11.49 -9.66 23.98
CA LEU A 55 11.26 -8.40 23.28
C LEU A 55 11.05 -7.25 24.28
N PRO A 56 11.55 -6.03 23.97
CA PRO A 56 11.46 -4.88 24.88
C PRO A 56 10.06 -4.59 25.41
N VAL A 57 9.03 -4.77 24.59
CA VAL A 57 7.63 -4.51 24.99
C VAL A 57 7.20 -5.33 26.20
N TRP A 58 7.71 -6.55 26.40
CA TRP A 58 7.25 -7.45 27.46
C TRP A 58 7.56 -6.94 28.87
N GLU A 59 8.63 -6.16 29.04
CA GLU A 59 8.94 -5.49 30.32
C GLU A 59 7.86 -4.46 30.72
N TYR A 60 7.10 -3.97 29.75
CA TYR A 60 6.10 -2.93 29.93
C TYR A 60 4.66 -3.46 29.89
N LYS A 61 4.45 -4.79 29.84
CA LYS A 61 3.11 -5.40 29.71
C LYS A 61 2.15 -4.97 30.82
N GLU A 62 2.60 -4.96 32.07
CA GLU A 62 1.78 -4.53 33.21
C GLU A 62 1.40 -3.05 33.11
N ARG A 63 2.35 -2.18 32.77
CA ARG A 63 2.11 -0.75 32.59
C ARG A 63 1.17 -0.48 31.41
N PHE A 64 1.30 -1.24 30.33
CA PHE A 64 0.38 -1.19 29.20
C PHE A 64 -1.04 -1.55 29.62
N ASN A 65 -1.22 -2.66 30.35
CA ASN A 65 -2.53 -3.10 30.82
C ASN A 65 -3.18 -2.08 31.77
N ASP A 66 -2.39 -1.44 32.63
CA ASP A 66 -2.88 -0.37 33.52
C ASP A 66 -3.41 0.83 32.74
N ILE A 67 -2.66 1.29 31.73
CA ILE A 67 -3.09 2.39 30.86
C ILE A 67 -4.34 2.01 30.05
N LEU A 68 -4.34 0.83 29.44
CA LEU A 68 -5.47 0.33 28.64
C LEU A 68 -6.76 0.19 29.47
N GLY A 69 -6.64 -0.24 30.73
CA GLY A 69 -7.76 -0.33 31.66
C GLY A 69 -8.36 1.01 32.05
N ARG A 70 -7.53 2.05 32.21
CA ARG A 70 -7.95 3.38 32.72
C ARG A 70 -8.30 4.40 31.66
N HIS A 71 -7.72 4.30 30.47
CA HIS A 71 -7.85 5.32 29.43
C HIS A 71 -8.52 4.76 28.18
N GLN A 72 -9.28 5.60 27.49
CA GLN A 72 -9.95 5.24 26.25
C GLN A 72 -8.97 5.28 25.06
N SER A 73 -8.13 6.31 25.02
CA SER A 73 -7.11 6.50 24.01
C SER A 73 -5.75 6.73 24.64
N PHE A 74 -4.67 6.24 24.02
CA PHE A 74 -3.29 6.56 24.41
C PHE A 74 -2.32 6.33 23.25
N VAL A 75 -1.14 6.94 23.36
CA VAL A 75 -0.04 6.79 22.39
C VAL A 75 1.00 5.81 22.93
N LEU A 76 1.49 4.92 22.07
CA LEU A 76 2.59 4.01 22.36
C LEU A 76 3.73 4.27 21.39
N VAL A 77 4.89 4.64 21.93
CA VAL A 77 6.10 4.85 21.15
C VAL A 77 7.13 3.80 21.49
N GLY A 78 7.73 3.22 20.48
CA GLY A 78 8.87 2.35 20.67
C GLY A 78 9.58 2.13 19.35
N GLU A 79 10.89 1.92 19.39
CA GLU A 79 11.67 1.69 18.19
C GLU A 79 11.15 0.49 17.40
N THR A 80 11.42 0.49 16.10
CA THR A 80 11.04 -0.64 15.26
C THR A 80 11.77 -1.92 15.70
N GLY A 81 11.07 -3.05 15.73
CA GLY A 81 11.62 -4.30 16.28
C GLY A 81 11.43 -4.48 17.79
N SER A 82 10.88 -3.49 18.51
CA SER A 82 10.57 -3.62 19.93
C SER A 82 9.43 -4.60 20.24
N GLY A 83 8.66 -5.01 19.23
CA GLY A 83 7.53 -5.94 19.35
C GLY A 83 6.14 -5.30 19.30
N LYS A 84 6.02 -4.00 19.00
CA LYS A 84 4.72 -3.28 18.99
C LYS A 84 3.65 -4.01 18.18
N THR A 85 3.88 -4.18 16.88
CA THR A 85 2.90 -4.72 15.94
C THR A 85 2.53 -6.16 16.22
N THR A 86 3.46 -6.99 16.72
CA THR A 86 3.18 -8.40 16.98
C THR A 86 2.55 -8.62 18.35
N GLN A 87 3.01 -7.94 19.40
CA GLN A 87 2.63 -8.24 20.78
C GLN A 87 1.42 -7.45 21.28
N ILE A 88 1.34 -6.15 20.97
CA ILE A 88 0.29 -5.27 21.49
C ILE A 88 -1.12 -5.74 21.08
N PRO A 89 -1.38 -6.12 19.81
CA PRO A 89 -2.69 -6.61 19.44
C PRO A 89 -3.08 -7.91 20.14
N GLN A 90 -2.12 -8.80 20.45
CA GLN A 90 -2.39 -10.04 21.20
C GLN A 90 -2.86 -9.73 22.63
N TRP A 91 -2.24 -8.74 23.31
CA TRP A 91 -2.69 -8.33 24.64
C TRP A 91 -4.06 -7.65 24.62
N CYS A 92 -4.36 -6.91 23.54
CA CYS A 92 -5.70 -6.34 23.33
C CYS A 92 -6.76 -7.43 23.14
N VAL A 93 -6.42 -8.54 22.48
CA VAL A 93 -7.32 -9.70 22.34
C VAL A 93 -7.64 -10.31 23.70
N ASP A 94 -6.63 -10.47 24.57
CA ASP A 94 -6.83 -11.00 25.93
C ASP A 94 -7.81 -10.13 26.72
N MET A 95 -7.68 -8.80 26.61
CA MET A 95 -8.60 -7.85 27.24
C MET A 95 -10.04 -7.99 26.68
N VAL A 96 -10.21 -7.93 25.36
CA VAL A 96 -11.54 -7.97 24.73
C VAL A 96 -12.26 -9.28 25.04
N LYS A 97 -11.53 -10.39 25.17
CA LYS A 97 -12.09 -11.67 25.62
C LYS A 97 -12.50 -11.68 27.09
N GLY A 98 -11.80 -10.93 27.94
CA GLY A 98 -12.12 -10.79 29.37
C GLY A 98 -13.36 -9.92 29.63
N LEU A 99 -13.76 -9.09 28.67
CA LEU A 99 -14.98 -8.30 28.76
C LEU A 99 -16.21 -9.20 28.57
N GLY A 100 -17.12 -9.21 29.54
CA GLY A 100 -18.42 -9.86 29.38
C GLY A 100 -19.27 -9.12 28.35
N GLY A 101 -19.87 -9.83 27.39
CA GLY A 101 -20.74 -9.22 26.37
C GLY A 101 -20.60 -9.84 24.97
N PRO A 102 -21.09 -9.13 23.93
CA PRO A 102 -20.92 -9.54 22.53
C PRO A 102 -19.44 -9.62 22.17
N LYS A 103 -19.03 -10.69 21.48
CA LYS A 103 -17.64 -10.87 21.07
C LYS A 103 -17.24 -9.77 20.07
N LYS A 104 -16.37 -8.85 20.50
CA LYS A 104 -15.75 -7.83 19.65
C LYS A 104 -14.38 -8.28 19.16
N ALA A 105 -13.92 -7.68 18.07
CA ALA A 105 -12.60 -7.93 17.49
C ALA A 105 -11.60 -6.79 17.81
N VAL A 106 -10.35 -7.04 17.49
CA VAL A 106 -9.25 -6.07 17.50
C VAL A 106 -8.85 -5.79 16.04
N ALA A 107 -8.86 -4.52 15.65
CA ALA A 107 -8.30 -4.06 14.39
C ALA A 107 -6.89 -3.51 14.62
N CYS A 108 -5.93 -3.90 13.80
CA CYS A 108 -4.61 -3.28 13.76
C CYS A 108 -4.31 -2.84 12.33
N THR A 109 -4.25 -1.52 12.11
CA THR A 109 -3.98 -0.97 10.79
C THR A 109 -2.49 -1.02 10.48
N GLN A 110 -2.16 -1.14 9.20
CA GLN A 110 -0.80 -1.07 8.66
C GLN A 110 -0.84 -0.25 7.37
N PRO A 111 0.01 0.77 7.21
CA PRO A 111 0.09 1.55 5.98
C PRO A 111 0.34 0.69 4.72
N ARG A 112 1.11 -0.40 4.88
CA ARG A 112 1.60 -1.23 3.78
C ARG A 112 0.89 -2.59 3.74
N ARG A 113 0.42 -2.97 2.55
CA ARG A 113 -0.20 -4.28 2.29
C ARG A 113 0.67 -5.45 2.74
N VAL A 114 1.96 -5.41 2.40
CA VAL A 114 2.94 -6.47 2.72
C VAL A 114 3.11 -6.65 4.21
N ALA A 115 3.11 -5.53 4.96
CA ALA A 115 3.21 -5.56 6.41
C ALA A 115 1.97 -6.23 7.02
N ALA A 116 0.76 -5.82 6.62
CA ALA A 116 -0.49 -6.43 7.10
C ALA A 116 -0.53 -7.94 6.87
N MET A 117 -0.18 -8.42 5.67
CA MET A 117 -0.18 -9.85 5.33
C MET A 117 0.89 -10.62 6.12
N SER A 118 2.12 -10.12 6.12
CA SER A 118 3.26 -10.82 6.74
C SER A 118 3.13 -10.87 8.26
N VAL A 119 2.66 -9.78 8.88
CA VAL A 119 2.45 -9.75 10.33
C VAL A 119 1.25 -10.58 10.75
N ALA A 120 0.18 -10.62 9.95
CA ALA A 120 -0.95 -11.52 10.23
C ALA A 120 -0.51 -12.98 10.21
N GLN A 121 0.28 -13.40 9.22
CA GLN A 121 0.84 -14.75 9.18
C GLN A 121 1.74 -15.02 10.40
N ARG A 122 2.63 -14.08 10.72
CA ARG A 122 3.52 -14.21 11.89
C ARG A 122 2.74 -14.32 13.19
N VAL A 123 1.68 -13.53 13.35
CA VAL A 123 0.86 -13.52 14.57
C VAL A 123 -0.06 -14.74 14.65
N ALA A 124 -0.52 -15.27 13.50
CA ALA A 124 -1.18 -16.57 13.46
C ALA A 124 -0.25 -17.69 13.94
N ASP A 125 1.00 -17.71 13.50
CA ASP A 125 2.03 -18.65 13.99
C ASP A 125 2.31 -18.45 15.49
N GLU A 126 2.35 -17.20 15.97
CA GLU A 126 2.53 -16.87 17.38
C GLU A 126 1.35 -17.28 18.25
N MET A 127 0.12 -17.20 17.75
CA MET A 127 -1.08 -17.60 18.48
C MET A 127 -1.42 -19.08 18.28
N ASP A 128 -0.62 -19.80 17.48
CA ASP A 128 -0.79 -21.23 17.17
C ASP A 128 -2.17 -21.53 16.54
N VAL A 129 -2.56 -20.68 15.58
CA VAL A 129 -3.83 -20.73 14.84
C VAL A 129 -3.61 -20.66 13.34
N MET A 130 -4.61 -21.05 12.55
CA MET A 130 -4.54 -20.92 11.09
C MET A 130 -4.87 -19.49 10.64
N LEU A 131 -4.06 -18.94 9.73
CA LEU A 131 -4.32 -17.66 9.10
C LEU A 131 -5.69 -17.68 8.38
N GLY A 132 -6.48 -16.62 8.56
CA GLY A 132 -7.84 -16.48 8.03
C GLY A 132 -8.93 -17.03 8.94
N GLN A 133 -8.57 -17.75 10.00
CA GLN A 133 -9.51 -18.18 11.05
C GLN A 133 -9.53 -17.14 12.16
N GLU A 134 -8.87 -17.41 13.29
CA GLU A 134 -8.77 -16.57 14.48
C GLU A 134 -8.02 -15.24 14.25
N VAL A 135 -6.89 -15.34 13.54
CA VAL A 135 -6.08 -14.20 13.07
C VAL A 135 -6.22 -14.11 11.56
N GLY A 136 -6.52 -12.93 11.04
CA GLY A 136 -6.69 -12.71 9.61
C GLY A 136 -6.14 -11.37 9.14
N TYR A 137 -6.23 -11.12 7.84
CA TYR A 137 -5.96 -9.81 7.28
C TYR A 137 -6.98 -9.35 6.25
N SER A 138 -7.07 -8.04 6.01
CA SER A 138 -7.86 -7.48 4.92
C SER A 138 -7.16 -6.30 4.27
N ILE A 139 -6.99 -6.39 2.96
CA ILE A 139 -6.37 -5.38 2.13
C ILE A 139 -7.26 -5.12 0.91
N ARG A 140 -7.02 -4.04 0.18
CA ARG A 140 -7.79 -3.74 -1.04
C ARG A 140 -7.68 -4.92 -2.01
N PHE A 141 -8.83 -5.44 -2.38
CA PHE A 141 -9.03 -6.59 -3.25
C PHE A 141 -8.61 -7.98 -2.71
N GLU A 142 -8.38 -8.13 -1.41
CA GLU A 142 -8.07 -9.44 -0.81
C GLU A 142 -8.47 -9.46 0.67
N ASP A 143 -9.41 -10.33 1.04
CA ASP A 143 -9.87 -10.51 2.41
C ASP A 143 -9.62 -11.95 2.86
N CYS A 144 -8.67 -12.12 3.78
CA CYS A 144 -8.32 -13.38 4.41
C CYS A 144 -8.81 -13.36 5.85
N SER A 145 -10.13 -13.41 6.01
CA SER A 145 -10.80 -13.44 7.31
C SER A 145 -12.06 -14.31 7.25
N SER A 146 -12.60 -14.66 8.41
CA SER A 146 -13.79 -15.49 8.57
C SER A 146 -14.62 -15.03 9.77
N ALA A 147 -15.74 -15.71 10.02
CA ALA A 147 -16.56 -15.46 11.22
C ALA A 147 -15.82 -15.72 12.54
N LYS A 148 -14.71 -16.48 12.52
CA LYS A 148 -13.87 -16.74 13.70
C LYS A 148 -12.84 -15.64 13.98
N THR A 149 -12.63 -14.72 13.04
CA THR A 149 -11.56 -13.72 13.14
C THR A 149 -11.85 -12.72 14.25
N PHE A 150 -11.01 -12.71 15.27
CA PHE A 150 -11.04 -11.73 16.36
C PHE A 150 -9.86 -10.77 16.33
N LEU A 151 -8.77 -11.09 15.63
CA LEU A 151 -7.66 -10.18 15.38
C LEU A 151 -7.47 -10.04 13.88
N LYS A 152 -7.69 -8.81 13.39
CA LYS A 152 -7.63 -8.50 11.97
C LYS A 152 -6.59 -7.42 11.72
N TYR A 153 -5.54 -7.78 11.00
CA TYR A 153 -4.60 -6.80 10.45
C TYR A 153 -5.14 -6.27 9.14
N MET A 154 -5.09 -4.97 8.90
CA MET A 154 -5.65 -4.42 7.68
C MET A 154 -4.92 -3.17 7.25
N THR A 155 -5.07 -2.78 5.99
CA THR A 155 -4.61 -1.45 5.60
C THR A 155 -5.52 -0.38 6.17
N ASP A 156 -4.97 0.79 6.49
CA ASP A 156 -5.69 1.96 6.97
C ASP A 156 -6.93 2.25 6.09
N GLY A 157 -6.75 2.24 4.77
CA GLY A 157 -7.85 2.47 3.82
C GLY A 157 -8.93 1.37 3.79
N MET A 158 -8.66 0.16 4.29
CA MET A 158 -9.70 -0.87 4.46
C MET A 158 -10.53 -0.61 5.72
N LEU A 159 -9.92 -0.19 6.82
CA LEU A 159 -10.67 0.19 8.02
C LEU A 159 -11.55 1.40 7.74
N LEU A 160 -11.04 2.40 7.00
CA LEU A 160 -11.81 3.56 6.60
C LEU A 160 -13.02 3.16 5.72
N ARG A 161 -12.87 2.16 4.85
CA ARG A 161 -13.98 1.62 4.06
C ARG A 161 -14.99 0.85 4.91
N GLU A 162 -14.54 0.09 5.91
CA GLU A 162 -15.46 -0.54 6.86
C GLU A 162 -16.25 0.52 7.62
N ALA A 163 -15.62 1.64 8.02
CA ALA A 163 -16.30 2.76 8.66
C ALA A 163 -17.42 3.37 7.80
N MET A 164 -17.32 3.32 6.47
CA MET A 164 -18.37 3.84 5.59
C MET A 164 -19.69 3.05 5.69
N ASN A 165 -19.62 1.78 6.08
CA ASN A 165 -20.78 0.90 6.28
C ASN A 165 -21.12 0.72 7.77
N ASP A 166 -20.14 0.88 8.65
CA ASP A 166 -20.26 0.81 10.11
C ASP A 166 -19.55 2.04 10.73
N PRO A 167 -20.22 3.22 10.77
CA PRO A 167 -19.59 4.49 11.17
C PRO A 167 -19.01 4.49 12.58
N LEU A 168 -19.58 3.68 13.47
CA LEU A 168 -19.12 3.54 14.86
C LEU A 168 -18.13 2.39 15.04
N LEU A 169 -17.81 1.64 13.98
CA LEU A 169 -16.91 0.48 14.01
C LEU A 169 -17.30 -0.53 15.11
N GLU A 170 -18.59 -0.83 15.23
CA GLU A 170 -19.20 -1.64 16.30
C GLU A 170 -18.60 -3.04 16.42
N ARG A 171 -18.11 -3.59 15.31
CA ARG A 171 -17.39 -4.87 15.26
C ARG A 171 -16.15 -4.88 16.18
N TYR A 172 -15.55 -3.72 16.43
CA TYR A 172 -14.27 -3.59 17.11
C TYR A 172 -14.42 -3.05 18.54
N GLY A 173 -13.70 -3.68 19.46
CA GLY A 173 -13.53 -3.23 20.85
C GLY A 173 -12.22 -2.45 21.04
N VAL A 174 -11.21 -2.75 20.21
CA VAL A 174 -9.95 -2.03 20.16
C VAL A 174 -9.58 -1.76 18.70
N VAL A 175 -9.21 -0.52 18.41
CA VAL A 175 -8.61 -0.13 17.13
C VAL A 175 -7.20 0.38 17.40
N ILE A 176 -6.23 -0.19 16.69
CA ILE A 176 -4.82 0.15 16.79
C ILE A 176 -4.40 0.78 15.46
N LEU A 177 -4.00 2.05 15.51
CA LEU A 177 -3.38 2.75 14.39
C LEU A 177 -1.87 2.58 14.50
N ASP A 178 -1.31 1.58 13.80
CA ASP A 178 0.14 1.33 13.84
C ASP A 178 0.89 2.12 12.77
N GLU A 179 2.18 2.33 13.00
CA GLU A 179 3.09 3.08 12.14
C GLU A 179 2.54 4.47 11.77
N ALA A 180 1.83 5.13 12.70
CA ALA A 180 1.15 6.41 12.48
C ALA A 180 2.09 7.56 12.06
N HIS A 181 3.39 7.41 12.27
CA HIS A 181 4.42 8.33 11.79
C HIS A 181 4.60 8.35 10.27
N GLU A 182 4.11 7.34 9.53
CA GLU A 182 4.09 7.41 8.07
C GLU A 182 3.13 8.49 7.54
N ARG A 183 2.17 8.95 8.37
CA ARG A 183 1.23 10.04 8.07
C ARG A 183 0.59 9.87 6.68
N THR A 184 0.11 8.65 6.41
CA THR A 184 -0.61 8.34 5.18
C THR A 184 -1.94 9.06 5.15
N LEU A 185 -2.47 9.25 3.95
CA LEU A 185 -3.75 9.92 3.76
C LEU A 185 -4.87 9.23 4.56
N ALA A 186 -4.93 7.90 4.50
CA ALA A 186 -5.96 7.14 5.21
C ALA A 186 -5.77 7.13 6.74
N THR A 187 -4.53 7.10 7.24
CA THR A 187 -4.25 7.19 8.68
C THR A 187 -4.72 8.52 9.25
N ASP A 188 -4.44 9.64 8.58
CA ASP A 188 -4.84 10.96 9.05
C ASP A 188 -6.37 11.11 9.12
N ILE A 189 -7.08 10.58 8.13
CA ILE A 189 -8.54 10.57 8.11
C ILE A 189 -9.12 9.68 9.21
N LEU A 190 -8.55 8.48 9.39
CA LEU A 190 -8.95 7.59 10.47
C LEU A 190 -8.74 8.20 11.85
N MET A 191 -7.67 8.98 12.06
CA MET A 191 -7.46 9.67 13.33
C MET A 191 -8.61 10.63 13.65
N GLY A 192 -9.06 11.42 12.68
CA GLY A 192 -10.20 12.33 12.87
C GLY A 192 -11.53 11.60 13.05
N VAL A 193 -11.78 10.56 12.25
CA VAL A 193 -12.98 9.72 12.39
C VAL A 193 -13.02 9.06 13.76
N LEU A 194 -11.92 8.41 14.19
CA LEU A 194 -11.86 7.73 15.48
C LEU A 194 -11.97 8.70 16.66
N LYS A 195 -11.42 9.92 16.55
CA LYS A 195 -11.56 10.96 17.57
C LYS A 195 -13.03 11.35 17.78
N GLU A 196 -13.84 11.34 16.73
CA GLU A 196 -15.29 11.55 16.84
C GLU A 196 -16.01 10.30 17.37
N VAL A 197 -15.65 9.10 16.88
CA VAL A 197 -16.25 7.84 17.34
C VAL A 197 -16.05 7.64 18.84
N VAL A 198 -14.87 7.94 19.41
CA VAL A 198 -14.62 7.76 20.85
C VAL A 198 -15.49 8.68 21.73
N ARG A 199 -15.95 9.83 21.21
CA ARG A 199 -16.91 10.69 21.93
C ARG A 199 -18.29 10.04 22.04
N GLN A 200 -18.65 9.21 21.07
CA GLN A 200 -19.94 8.53 20.99
C GLN A 200 -19.89 7.11 21.59
N ARG A 201 -18.72 6.46 21.59
CA ARG A 201 -18.48 5.09 22.06
C ARG A 201 -17.41 5.02 23.15
N SER A 202 -17.85 5.14 24.41
CA SER A 202 -16.97 5.02 25.59
C SER A 202 -16.33 3.63 25.77
N ASP A 203 -16.90 2.61 25.12
CA ASP A 203 -16.43 1.22 25.19
C ASP A 203 -15.28 0.90 24.21
N LEU A 204 -15.09 1.73 23.18
CA LEU A 204 -14.03 1.58 22.19
C LEU A 204 -12.69 2.06 22.76
N LYS A 205 -11.63 1.26 22.63
CA LYS A 205 -10.25 1.69 22.91
C LYS A 205 -9.50 2.03 21.62
N VAL A 206 -8.73 3.12 21.64
CA VAL A 206 -7.90 3.54 20.50
C VAL A 206 -6.43 3.61 20.92
N ILE A 207 -5.55 2.92 20.20
CA ILE A 207 -4.11 2.92 20.46
C ILE A 207 -3.40 3.46 19.24
N VAL A 208 -2.62 4.52 19.39
CA VAL A 208 -1.78 5.06 18.30
C VAL A 208 -0.35 4.63 18.55
N MET A 209 0.19 3.80 17.65
CA MET A 209 1.56 3.30 17.75
C MET A 209 2.49 4.00 16.76
N SER A 210 3.67 4.41 17.23
CA SER A 210 4.67 5.07 16.42
C SER A 210 6.10 4.64 16.78
N ALA A 211 7.03 4.84 15.84
CA ALA A 211 8.45 4.60 16.04
C ALA A 211 9.27 5.89 16.27
N THR A 212 8.67 7.08 16.06
CA THR A 212 9.39 8.37 16.10
C THR A 212 8.93 9.27 17.24
N LEU A 213 9.76 10.28 17.53
CA LEU A 213 9.63 11.23 18.64
C LEU A 213 8.51 12.28 18.47
N ASP A 214 7.77 12.30 17.37
CA ASP A 214 6.62 13.23 17.19
C ASP A 214 5.38 12.81 18.03
N ALA A 215 5.61 12.00 19.07
CA ALA A 215 4.66 11.50 20.05
C ALA A 215 3.80 12.61 20.66
N GLY A 216 4.41 13.76 20.92
CA GLY A 216 3.75 14.91 21.53
C GLY A 216 2.57 15.41 20.71
N LYS A 217 2.68 15.45 19.38
CA LYS A 217 1.56 15.86 18.51
C LYS A 217 0.39 14.89 18.59
N PHE A 218 0.66 13.58 18.56
CA PHE A 218 -0.39 12.56 18.69
C PHE A 218 -1.09 12.65 20.05
N GLN A 219 -0.35 12.87 21.14
CA GLN A 219 -0.94 13.06 22.46
C GLN A 219 -1.86 14.27 22.50
N VAL A 220 -1.36 15.43 22.07
CA VAL A 220 -2.13 16.68 22.06
C VAL A 220 -3.38 16.54 21.20
N TYR A 221 -3.27 15.90 20.03
CA TYR A 221 -4.38 15.68 19.13
C TYR A 221 -5.48 14.80 19.74
N PHE A 222 -5.12 13.74 20.45
CA PHE A 222 -6.08 12.90 21.21
C PHE A 222 -6.27 13.44 22.64
N ASP A 223 -6.53 14.75 22.76
CA ASP A 223 -6.90 15.44 23.99
C ASP A 223 -5.92 15.23 25.17
N SER A 224 -4.62 15.32 24.86
CA SER A 224 -3.51 15.12 25.81
C SER A 224 -3.52 13.75 26.49
N CYS A 225 -3.78 12.70 25.71
CA CYS A 225 -3.80 11.33 26.21
C CYS A 225 -2.44 10.82 26.73
N PRO A 226 -2.40 9.73 27.52
CA PRO A 226 -1.17 9.17 28.04
C PRO A 226 -0.19 8.69 26.95
N LEU A 227 1.10 8.70 27.28
CA LEU A 227 2.17 8.14 26.46
C LEU A 227 2.86 7.00 27.19
N LEU A 228 2.97 5.87 26.50
CA LEU A 228 3.85 4.76 26.87
C LEU A 228 5.07 4.74 25.94
N THR A 229 6.24 5.08 26.47
CA THR A 229 7.50 4.99 25.72
C THR A 229 8.24 3.71 26.09
N ILE A 230 8.57 2.93 25.09
CA ILE A 230 9.33 1.68 25.19
C ILE A 230 10.73 1.98 24.65
N PRO A 231 11.76 2.00 25.51
CA PRO A 231 13.12 2.23 25.06
C PRO A 231 13.56 1.15 24.07
N GLY A 232 14.32 1.57 23.07
CA GLY A 232 14.94 0.66 22.11
C GLY A 232 15.99 -0.24 22.75
N ARG A 233 16.21 -1.40 22.13
CA ARG A 233 17.41 -2.21 22.31
C ARG A 233 18.18 -2.26 20.97
N THR A 234 18.35 -1.11 20.34
CA THR A 234 19.18 -1.02 19.14
C THR A 234 20.64 -1.10 19.52
N HIS A 235 21.38 -1.92 18.80
CA HIS A 235 22.83 -1.89 18.84
C HIS A 235 23.34 -0.62 18.14
N PRO A 236 24.55 -0.13 18.48
CA PRO A 236 25.11 1.05 17.85
C PRO A 236 25.18 0.90 16.32
N VAL A 237 24.82 1.98 15.61
CA VAL A 237 24.96 2.08 14.15
C VAL A 237 25.93 3.19 13.81
N GLU A 238 27.05 2.84 13.21
CA GLU A 238 28.02 3.82 12.69
C GLU A 238 27.49 4.43 11.39
N ILE A 239 27.56 5.76 11.27
CA ILE A 239 27.07 6.49 10.11
C ILE A 239 28.26 7.01 9.30
N PHE A 240 28.34 6.62 8.03
CA PHE A 240 29.33 7.10 7.07
C PHE A 240 28.65 8.01 6.06
N TYR A 241 29.31 9.11 5.71
CA TYR A 241 28.87 10.07 4.68
C TYR A 241 29.88 10.12 3.55
N THR A 242 29.43 10.47 2.34
CA THR A 242 30.37 10.78 1.25
C THR A 242 31.02 12.14 1.48
N PRO A 243 32.28 12.33 1.06
CA PRO A 243 32.96 13.62 1.19
C PRO A 243 32.36 14.69 0.26
N GLU A 244 31.86 14.27 -0.90
CA GLU A 244 31.27 15.13 -1.93
C GLU A 244 29.90 14.58 -2.39
N PRO A 245 29.02 15.42 -2.95
CA PRO A 245 27.75 14.97 -3.51
C PRO A 245 27.94 14.07 -4.74
N GLU A 246 27.26 12.92 -4.76
CA GLU A 246 27.28 11.98 -5.88
C GLU A 246 26.24 12.38 -6.95
N ARG A 247 26.65 12.46 -8.22
CA ARG A 247 25.73 12.80 -9.33
C ARG A 247 24.83 11.64 -9.74
N ASP A 248 25.40 10.44 -9.77
CA ASP A 248 24.69 9.20 -10.06
C ASP A 248 24.69 8.34 -8.80
N TYR A 249 23.62 8.43 -8.04
CA TYR A 249 23.49 7.71 -6.78
C TYR A 249 23.29 6.20 -7.00
N LEU A 250 22.83 5.77 -8.19
CA LEU A 250 22.68 4.35 -8.52
C LEU A 250 24.05 3.71 -8.70
N GLU A 251 24.95 4.38 -9.41
CA GLU A 251 26.34 3.97 -9.55
C GLU A 251 27.06 3.89 -8.20
N ALA A 252 26.92 4.96 -7.40
CA ALA A 252 27.52 5.02 -6.07
C ALA A 252 26.99 3.91 -5.15
N ALA A 253 25.69 3.57 -5.25
CA ALA A 253 25.07 2.49 -4.50
C ALA A 253 25.64 1.12 -4.87
N ILE A 254 25.72 0.81 -6.17
CA ILE A 254 26.26 -0.46 -6.67
C ILE A 254 27.73 -0.61 -6.24
N ARG A 255 28.54 0.44 -6.44
CA ARG A 255 29.94 0.48 -5.99
C ARG A 255 30.08 0.22 -4.49
N THR A 256 29.23 0.84 -3.67
CA THR A 256 29.24 0.66 -2.21
C THR A 256 28.89 -0.77 -1.81
N VAL A 257 27.90 -1.40 -2.47
CA VAL A 257 27.55 -2.81 -2.22
C VAL A 257 28.72 -3.73 -2.52
N ILE A 258 29.41 -3.54 -3.65
CA ILE A 258 30.57 -4.36 -4.04
C ILE A 258 31.73 -4.15 -3.06
N GLN A 259 31.99 -2.91 -2.65
CA GLN A 259 33.05 -2.59 -1.70
C GLN A 259 32.78 -3.23 -0.32
N ILE A 260 31.55 -3.19 0.17
CA ILE A 260 31.16 -3.87 1.42
C ILE A 260 31.38 -5.38 1.29
N HIS A 261 30.96 -5.98 0.17
CA HIS A 261 31.09 -7.42 -0.05
C HIS A 261 32.56 -7.89 -0.01
N MET A 262 33.48 -7.07 -0.51
CA MET A 262 34.90 -7.39 -0.64
C MET A 262 35.78 -6.97 0.54
N CYS A 263 35.51 -5.82 1.14
CA CYS A 263 36.43 -5.21 2.10
C CYS A 263 36.02 -5.40 3.57
N GLU A 264 34.73 -5.62 3.85
CA GLU A 264 34.29 -5.83 5.24
C GLU A 264 34.60 -7.27 5.68
N GLU A 265 35.37 -7.41 6.76
CA GLU A 265 35.74 -8.70 7.34
C GLU A 265 34.61 -9.31 8.19
N GLU A 266 33.65 -8.49 8.64
CA GLU A 266 32.53 -8.93 9.47
C GLU A 266 31.41 -9.55 8.63
N GLU A 267 30.81 -10.63 9.14
CA GLU A 267 29.62 -11.22 8.53
C GLU A 267 28.39 -10.33 8.71
N GLY A 268 27.56 -10.25 7.67
CA GLY A 268 26.35 -9.44 7.69
C GLY A 268 25.78 -9.22 6.31
N ASP A 269 24.45 -9.13 6.25
CA ASP A 269 23.70 -8.87 5.03
C ASP A 269 23.61 -7.37 4.75
N CYS A 270 23.44 -7.03 3.47
CA CYS A 270 23.26 -5.65 3.03
C CYS A 270 21.80 -5.35 2.71
N LEU A 271 21.35 -4.14 3.07
CA LEU A 271 20.08 -3.57 2.67
C LEU A 271 20.32 -2.26 1.91
N LEU A 272 20.04 -2.26 0.61
CA LEU A 272 20.16 -1.10 -0.26
C LEU A 272 18.77 -0.50 -0.53
N PHE A 273 18.60 0.79 -0.29
CA PHE A 273 17.38 1.53 -0.61
C PHE A 273 17.46 2.18 -2.01
N LEU A 274 16.48 1.91 -2.87
CA LEU A 274 16.30 2.55 -4.19
C LEU A 274 14.84 3.00 -4.36
N THR A 275 14.51 3.66 -5.46
CA THR A 275 13.27 4.44 -5.55
C THR A 275 12.11 3.70 -6.21
N GLY A 276 12.38 2.67 -7.02
CA GLY A 276 11.32 1.92 -7.71
C GLY A 276 11.78 0.66 -8.42
N GLN A 277 10.82 -0.07 -8.98
CA GLN A 277 11.02 -1.39 -9.58
C GLN A 277 12.09 -1.42 -10.67
N GLU A 278 11.98 -0.57 -11.70
CA GLU A 278 12.91 -0.60 -12.85
C GLU A 278 14.37 -0.38 -12.43
N GLU A 279 14.58 0.55 -11.49
CA GLU A 279 15.89 0.86 -10.92
C GLU A 279 16.44 -0.29 -10.07
N ILE A 280 15.57 -0.93 -9.27
CA ILE A 280 15.94 -2.09 -8.46
C ILE A 280 16.31 -3.28 -9.34
N ASP A 281 15.52 -3.58 -10.36
CA ASP A 281 15.77 -4.71 -11.27
C ASP A 281 17.08 -4.49 -12.05
N GLU A 282 17.37 -3.25 -12.46
CA GLU A 282 18.64 -2.89 -13.10
C GLU A 282 19.82 -3.01 -12.13
N ALA A 283 19.72 -2.48 -10.92
CA ALA A 283 20.75 -2.61 -9.88
C ALA A 283 21.05 -4.09 -9.59
N CYS A 284 20.01 -4.92 -9.44
CA CYS A 284 20.18 -6.36 -9.18
C CYS A 284 20.98 -7.05 -10.30
N LYS A 285 20.73 -6.71 -11.57
CA LYS A 285 21.45 -7.27 -12.72
C LYS A 285 22.91 -6.80 -12.75
N ARG A 286 23.14 -5.51 -12.52
CA ARG A 286 24.47 -4.91 -12.53
C ARG A 286 25.35 -5.45 -11.39
N ILE A 287 24.82 -5.46 -10.16
CA ILE A 287 25.51 -6.06 -8.99
C ILE A 287 25.87 -7.53 -9.27
N LYS A 288 24.96 -8.29 -9.90
CA LYS A 288 25.24 -9.68 -10.25
C LYS A 288 26.39 -9.81 -11.25
N ARG A 289 26.37 -9.04 -12.34
CA ARG A 289 27.43 -9.03 -13.35
C ARG A 289 28.78 -8.67 -12.74
N ASP A 290 28.83 -7.57 -12.01
CA ASP A 290 30.07 -7.05 -11.44
C ASP A 290 30.69 -8.05 -10.43
N ILE A 291 29.86 -8.83 -9.73
CA ILE A 291 30.35 -9.85 -8.79
C ILE A 291 30.76 -11.14 -9.51
N ASP A 292 30.02 -11.56 -10.54
CA ASP A 292 30.39 -12.71 -11.36
C ASP A 292 31.75 -12.45 -12.06
N ASP A 293 32.05 -11.20 -12.43
CA ASP A 293 33.32 -10.76 -13.04
C ASP A 293 34.52 -10.78 -12.07
N LEU A 294 34.28 -10.74 -10.75
CA LEU A 294 35.35 -10.78 -9.71
C LEU A 294 35.90 -12.20 -9.49
N GLY A 295 35.31 -13.23 -10.09
CA GLY A 295 35.85 -14.59 -10.11
C GLY A 295 35.72 -15.37 -8.79
N HIS A 296 36.59 -16.38 -8.60
CA HIS A 296 36.48 -17.34 -7.48
C HIS A 296 36.87 -16.77 -6.11
N ASP A 297 37.55 -15.64 -6.04
CA ASP A 297 38.02 -15.02 -4.79
C ASP A 297 36.88 -14.34 -4.01
N ALA A 298 35.81 -13.95 -4.70
CA ALA A 298 34.61 -13.37 -4.09
C ALA A 298 33.75 -14.44 -3.38
N GLY A 299 33.22 -14.09 -2.21
CA GLY A 299 32.17 -14.90 -1.57
C GLY A 299 30.88 -14.93 -2.40
N ASP A 300 30.04 -15.95 -2.22
CA ASP A 300 28.77 -16.01 -2.94
C ASP A 300 27.82 -14.90 -2.47
N ILE A 301 27.06 -14.33 -3.41
CA ILE A 301 26.06 -13.30 -3.12
C ILE A 301 24.66 -13.77 -3.49
N LYS A 302 23.71 -13.62 -2.56
CA LYS A 302 22.28 -13.82 -2.82
C LYS A 302 21.58 -12.46 -2.95
N ILE A 303 21.28 -12.05 -4.18
CA ILE A 303 20.64 -10.77 -4.48
C ILE A 303 19.11 -10.95 -4.53
N ILE A 304 18.37 -10.16 -3.75
CA ILE A 304 16.90 -10.27 -3.61
C ILE A 304 16.25 -8.89 -3.80
N PRO A 305 15.43 -8.69 -4.85
CA PRO A 305 14.67 -7.45 -5.02
C PRO A 305 13.48 -7.39 -4.06
N LEU A 306 13.10 -6.18 -3.61
CA LEU A 306 11.93 -5.95 -2.76
C LEU A 306 11.19 -4.65 -3.10
N TYR A 307 10.06 -4.77 -3.80
CA TYR A 307 9.13 -3.68 -4.12
C TYR A 307 7.65 -4.13 -4.08
N SER A 308 6.71 -3.18 -4.08
CA SER A 308 5.30 -3.40 -3.71
C SER A 308 4.54 -4.35 -4.64
N THR A 309 4.96 -4.45 -5.90
CA THR A 309 4.31 -5.26 -6.94
C THR A 309 4.82 -6.71 -6.97
N LEU A 310 5.81 -7.08 -6.13
CA LEU A 310 6.24 -8.48 -5.98
C LEU A 310 5.15 -9.31 -5.31
N PRO A 311 4.99 -10.60 -5.66
CA PRO A 311 4.09 -11.50 -4.94
C PRO A 311 4.58 -11.80 -3.53
N PRO A 312 3.66 -12.24 -2.65
CA PRO A 312 3.99 -12.65 -1.29
C PRO A 312 5.11 -13.69 -1.22
N GLN A 313 5.09 -14.71 -2.07
CA GLN A 313 6.13 -15.75 -2.11
C GLN A 313 7.53 -15.19 -2.42
N GLN A 314 7.63 -14.18 -3.31
CA GLN A 314 8.92 -13.56 -3.64
C GLN A 314 9.36 -12.57 -2.58
N GLN A 315 8.42 -11.84 -1.98
CA GLN A 315 8.70 -10.96 -0.85
C GLN A 315 9.22 -11.74 0.35
N GLN A 316 8.68 -12.94 0.61
CA GLN A 316 9.15 -13.82 1.69
C GLN A 316 10.60 -14.29 1.52
N ARG A 317 11.16 -14.25 0.31
CA ARG A 317 12.56 -14.64 0.06
C ARG A 317 13.57 -13.79 0.82
N ILE A 318 13.20 -12.58 1.22
CA ILE A 318 14.08 -11.71 2.03
C ILE A 318 14.41 -12.34 3.39
N PHE A 319 13.59 -13.27 3.88
CA PHE A 319 13.81 -14.00 5.13
C PHE A 319 14.63 -15.29 4.94
N GLU A 320 15.01 -15.64 3.71
CA GLU A 320 15.92 -16.77 3.47
C GLU A 320 17.29 -16.49 4.10
N PRO A 321 18.01 -17.55 4.54
CA PRO A 321 19.37 -17.39 5.03
C PRO A 321 20.33 -16.97 3.90
N PRO A 322 21.43 -16.27 4.26
CA PRO A 322 22.52 -15.97 3.33
C PRO A 322 23.21 -17.25 2.83
N PRO A 323 23.93 -17.19 1.70
CA PRO A 323 24.73 -18.31 1.23
C PRO A 323 25.86 -18.63 2.25
N PRO A 324 26.31 -19.90 2.31
CA PRO A 324 27.39 -20.30 3.21
C PRO A 324 28.72 -19.67 2.81
N ARG A 325 29.66 -19.62 3.76
CA ARG A 325 31.04 -19.21 3.50
C ARG A 325 31.72 -20.20 2.55
N LYS A 326 32.51 -19.68 1.61
CA LYS A 326 33.31 -20.52 0.70
C LYS A 326 34.50 -21.17 1.43
N PRO A 327 35.03 -22.30 0.91
CA PRO A 327 36.20 -22.97 1.51
C PRO A 327 37.46 -22.10 1.59
N ASN A 328 37.60 -21.10 0.72
CA ASN A 328 38.70 -20.12 0.73
C ASN A 328 38.55 -19.05 1.83
N GLY A 329 37.51 -19.12 2.65
CA GLY A 329 37.25 -18.17 3.73
C GLY A 329 36.37 -16.97 3.33
N ALA A 330 36.04 -16.82 2.04
CA ALA A 330 35.24 -15.70 1.55
C ALA A 330 33.79 -15.76 2.04
N ILE A 331 33.29 -14.65 2.57
CA ILE A 331 31.99 -14.56 3.26
C ILE A 331 30.85 -14.57 2.25
N GLY A 332 29.90 -15.49 2.44
CA GLY A 332 28.64 -15.46 1.72
C GLY A 332 27.70 -14.39 2.28
N ARG A 333 27.12 -13.55 1.42
CA ARG A 333 26.24 -12.43 1.84
C ARG A 333 24.90 -12.44 1.11
N LYS A 334 23.84 -11.99 1.79
CA LYS A 334 22.59 -11.63 1.14
C LYS A 334 22.55 -10.11 0.94
N VAL A 335 22.07 -9.67 -0.22
CA VAL A 335 21.86 -8.26 -0.53
C VAL A 335 20.41 -8.07 -0.93
N VAL A 336 19.66 -7.38 -0.08
CA VAL A 336 18.28 -7.01 -0.33
C VAL A 336 18.26 -5.62 -0.95
N VAL A 337 17.75 -5.50 -2.17
CA VAL A 337 17.64 -4.23 -2.89
C VAL A 337 16.17 -3.81 -2.86
N SER A 338 15.83 -2.80 -2.06
CA SER A 338 14.45 -2.49 -1.70
C SER A 338 14.05 -1.04 -1.93
N THR A 339 12.75 -0.82 -2.11
CA THR A 339 12.14 0.50 -1.90
C THR A 339 12.06 0.86 -0.41
N ASN A 340 11.40 1.97 -0.07
CA ASN A 340 11.08 2.31 1.33
C ASN A 340 10.11 1.30 2.01
N ILE A 341 9.72 0.20 1.36
CA ILE A 341 8.97 -0.89 2.02
C ILE A 341 9.78 -1.53 3.16
N ALA A 342 11.11 -1.55 3.05
CA ALA A 342 11.97 -2.04 4.12
C ALA A 342 12.37 -0.95 5.15
N GLU A 343 11.90 0.29 4.97
CA GLU A 343 12.21 1.42 5.87
C GLU A 343 11.50 1.23 7.22
N THR A 344 10.26 0.76 7.17
CA THR A 344 9.31 0.61 8.27
C THR A 344 8.68 -0.80 8.25
N SER A 345 8.04 -1.19 9.36
CA SER A 345 7.18 -2.37 9.47
C SER A 345 7.79 -3.78 9.26
N LEU A 346 8.95 -3.93 8.61
CA LEU A 346 9.54 -5.23 8.30
C LEU A 346 10.94 -5.39 8.92
N THR A 347 11.23 -6.58 9.45
CA THR A 347 12.52 -6.91 10.06
C THR A 347 13.19 -8.05 9.33
N ILE A 348 14.23 -7.70 8.57
CA ILE A 348 15.08 -8.67 7.88
C ILE A 348 16.23 -9.03 8.81
N ASP A 349 16.16 -10.21 9.40
CA ASP A 349 17.23 -10.71 10.26
C ASP A 349 18.53 -10.89 9.46
N GLY A 350 19.66 -10.55 10.07
CA GLY A 350 21.00 -10.67 9.47
C GLY A 350 21.53 -9.39 8.82
N VAL A 351 20.70 -8.35 8.63
CA VAL A 351 21.15 -7.07 8.09
C VAL A 351 22.07 -6.35 9.07
N VAL A 352 23.25 -5.99 8.59
CA VAL A 352 24.30 -5.25 9.33
C VAL A 352 24.72 -4.00 8.56
N PHE A 353 24.65 -4.04 7.24
CA PHE A 353 25.05 -2.93 6.38
C PHE A 353 23.83 -2.32 5.68
N VAL A 354 23.63 -1.02 5.84
CA VAL A 354 22.58 -0.26 5.15
C VAL A 354 23.22 0.72 4.20
N ILE A 355 22.76 0.75 2.95
CA ILE A 355 23.16 1.74 1.95
C ILE A 355 21.96 2.64 1.68
N ASP A 356 22.14 3.93 1.96
CA ASP A 356 21.09 4.96 1.85
C ASP A 356 21.48 6.04 0.83
N PRO A 357 20.96 5.96 -0.40
CA PRO A 357 21.11 7.02 -1.39
C PRO A 357 20.37 8.32 -1.06
N GLY A 358 19.46 8.33 -0.07
CA GLY A 358 18.75 9.53 0.35
C GLY A 358 17.51 9.90 -0.48
N PHE A 359 17.03 9.01 -1.36
CA PHE A 359 15.87 9.25 -2.22
C PHE A 359 14.72 8.25 -2.00
N ALA A 360 13.50 8.67 -2.35
CA ALA A 360 12.31 7.83 -2.47
C ALA A 360 11.36 8.39 -3.54
N LYS A 361 10.49 7.55 -4.11
CA LYS A 361 9.36 8.04 -4.92
C LYS A 361 8.23 8.47 -3.99
N GLN A 362 7.78 9.72 -4.13
CA GLN A 362 6.67 10.29 -3.39
C GLN A 362 5.57 10.77 -4.33
N LYS A 363 4.32 10.63 -3.88
CA LYS A 363 3.15 11.19 -4.56
C LYS A 363 3.14 12.71 -4.35
N VAL A 364 3.02 13.45 -5.45
CA VAL A 364 2.94 14.91 -5.45
C VAL A 364 1.72 15.32 -6.25
N TYR A 365 0.88 16.15 -5.65
CA TYR A 365 -0.26 16.78 -6.28
C TYR A 365 -0.05 18.29 -6.36
N ASN A 366 -0.21 18.86 -7.55
CA ASN A 366 -0.22 20.30 -7.75
C ASN A 366 -1.67 20.77 -7.99
N PRO A 367 -2.30 21.47 -7.03
CA PRO A 367 -3.69 21.87 -7.13
C PRO A 367 -3.96 22.93 -8.22
N ARG A 368 -2.92 23.70 -8.62
CA ARG A 368 -3.07 24.77 -9.62
C ARG A 368 -3.22 24.23 -11.04
N ILE A 369 -2.50 23.15 -11.35
CA ILE A 369 -2.54 22.48 -12.66
C ILE A 369 -3.33 21.16 -12.61
N ARG A 370 -3.85 20.79 -11.42
CA ARG A 370 -4.64 19.58 -11.16
C ARG A 370 -3.94 18.28 -11.58
N VAL A 371 -2.62 18.25 -11.46
CA VAL A 371 -1.78 17.11 -11.83
C VAL A 371 -1.30 16.37 -10.59
N GLU A 372 -1.46 15.05 -10.62
CA GLU A 372 -0.84 14.13 -9.67
C GLU A 372 0.24 13.30 -10.38
N SER A 373 1.43 13.20 -9.78
CA SER A 373 2.55 12.44 -10.33
C SER A 373 3.41 11.83 -9.22
N LEU A 374 4.11 10.74 -9.53
CA LEU A 374 5.17 10.20 -8.68
C LEU A 374 6.50 10.85 -9.03
N LEU A 375 7.15 11.48 -8.07
CA LEU A 375 8.45 12.13 -8.24
C LEU A 375 9.48 11.50 -7.31
N VAL A 376 10.71 11.38 -7.80
CA VAL A 376 11.85 11.03 -6.96
C VAL A 376 12.25 12.27 -6.19
N THR A 377 12.20 12.20 -4.87
CA THR A 377 12.50 13.31 -3.96
C THR A 377 13.47 12.87 -2.87
N ALA A 378 14.19 13.82 -2.30
CA ALA A 378 15.02 13.57 -1.13
C ALA A 378 14.16 13.16 0.07
N ILE A 379 14.65 12.22 0.87
CA ILE A 379 13.97 11.77 2.09
C ILE A 379 14.16 12.78 3.23
N SER A 380 13.40 12.60 4.31
CA SER A 380 13.59 13.37 5.54
C SER A 380 14.69 12.77 6.44
N LYS A 381 15.16 13.55 7.42
CA LYS A 381 16.08 13.07 8.45
C LYS A 381 15.48 11.92 9.25
N ALA A 382 14.17 11.98 9.54
CA ALA A 382 13.44 10.89 10.18
C ALA A 382 13.52 9.59 9.36
N SER A 383 13.25 9.64 8.05
CA SER A 383 13.41 8.49 7.15
C SER A 383 14.84 7.96 7.12
N ALA A 384 15.84 8.84 7.00
CA ALA A 384 17.26 8.47 7.02
C ALA A 384 17.69 7.80 8.34
N GLN A 385 17.11 8.20 9.47
CA GLN A 385 17.32 7.53 10.76
C GLN A 385 16.64 6.16 10.81
N GLN A 386 15.43 6.02 10.27
CA GLN A 386 14.74 4.73 10.21
C GLN A 386 15.48 3.71 9.35
N ARG A 387 15.99 4.15 8.19
CA ARG A 387 16.85 3.35 7.30
C ARG A 387 18.11 2.89 8.04
N ALA A 388 18.85 3.81 8.67
CA ALA A 388 20.03 3.47 9.45
C ALA A 388 19.72 2.47 10.58
N GLY A 389 18.60 2.66 11.28
CA GLY A 389 18.14 1.77 12.34
C GLY A 389 17.84 0.33 11.88
N ARG A 390 17.82 0.03 10.57
CA ARG A 390 17.72 -1.36 10.08
C ARG A 390 18.99 -2.18 10.32
N ALA A 391 20.16 -1.53 10.39
CA ALA A 391 21.45 -2.19 10.63
C ALA A 391 21.62 -2.66 12.09
N GLY A 392 21.14 -1.87 13.06
CA GLY A 392 21.41 -2.07 14.49
C GLY A 392 20.44 -3.02 15.21
N ARG A 393 19.75 -3.93 14.51
CA ARG A 393 18.68 -4.74 15.12
C ARG A 393 19.15 -6.04 15.76
N THR A 394 20.08 -6.73 15.12
CA THR A 394 20.56 -8.04 15.59
C THR A 394 21.93 -7.96 16.25
N ARG A 395 22.74 -6.99 15.81
CA ARG A 395 24.10 -6.73 16.26
C ARG A 395 24.48 -5.29 15.86
N PRO A 396 25.64 -4.75 16.30
CA PRO A 396 26.13 -3.45 15.82
C PRO A 396 26.23 -3.43 14.29
N GLY A 397 25.99 -2.29 13.66
CA GLY A 397 25.97 -2.19 12.21
C GLY A 397 26.46 -0.87 11.66
N LYS A 398 26.48 -0.76 10.33
CA LYS A 398 27.00 0.41 9.61
C LYS A 398 25.97 0.91 8.59
N CYS A 399 25.79 2.21 8.49
CA CYS A 399 24.95 2.86 7.49
C CYS A 399 25.80 3.80 6.63
N PHE A 400 25.83 3.52 5.32
CA PHE A 400 26.53 4.30 4.31
C PHE A 400 25.53 5.23 3.62
N ARG A 401 25.58 6.51 3.98
CA ARG A 401 24.77 7.58 3.38
C ARG A 401 25.51 8.16 2.19
N LEU A 402 24.93 8.07 1.00
CA LEU A 402 25.56 8.50 -0.27
C LEU A 402 25.41 10.01 -0.51
N TYR A 403 25.49 10.78 0.56
CA TYR A 403 25.36 12.23 0.58
C TYR A 403 26.24 12.79 1.70
N THR A 404 26.54 14.08 1.61
CA THR A 404 27.40 14.75 2.59
C THR A 404 26.67 14.96 3.93
N GLU A 405 27.42 15.02 5.02
CA GLU A 405 26.85 15.38 6.33
C GLU A 405 26.22 16.78 6.32
N LYS A 406 26.76 17.70 5.52
CA LYS A 406 26.19 19.03 5.30
C LYS A 406 24.79 18.93 4.68
N ALA A 407 24.63 18.16 3.60
CA ALA A 407 23.33 17.95 2.97
C ALA A 407 22.31 17.36 3.96
N TYR A 408 22.73 16.39 4.78
CA TYR A 408 21.88 15.85 5.84
C TYR A 408 21.40 16.92 6.82
N LYS A 409 22.28 17.82 7.27
CA LYS A 409 21.96 18.84 8.28
C LYS A 409 21.16 20.01 7.72
N THR A 410 21.48 20.48 6.51
CA THR A 410 20.98 21.76 5.97
C THR A 410 19.99 21.64 4.82
N GLU A 411 20.03 20.55 4.05
CA GLU A 411 19.17 20.39 2.85
C GLU A 411 17.97 19.46 3.11
N MET A 412 18.15 18.44 3.96
CA MET A 412 17.07 17.51 4.30
C MET A 412 16.14 18.08 5.37
N GLN A 413 14.84 17.90 5.16
CA GLN A 413 13.79 18.26 6.13
C GLN A 413 13.80 17.30 7.31
N ASP A 414 13.40 17.75 8.51
CA ASP A 414 13.40 16.90 9.70
C ASP A 414 12.41 15.73 9.55
N ASN A 415 11.18 16.02 9.09
CA ASN A 415 10.11 15.07 8.87
C ASN A 415 9.58 15.14 7.45
N THR A 416 9.06 14.01 6.95
CA THR A 416 8.36 13.96 5.67
C THR A 416 7.01 14.66 5.81
N TYR A 417 6.61 15.49 4.84
CA TYR A 417 5.28 16.09 4.85
C TYR A 417 4.18 15.02 4.86
N PRO A 418 3.14 15.17 5.72
CA PRO A 418 1.95 14.33 5.70
C PRO A 418 1.36 14.20 4.30
N GLU A 419 0.91 13.00 3.94
CA GLU A 419 0.44 12.71 2.59
C GLU A 419 -0.79 13.54 2.19
N ILE A 420 -1.61 13.94 3.16
CA ILE A 420 -2.77 14.83 2.98
C ILE A 420 -2.41 16.19 2.39
N LEU A 421 -1.19 16.70 2.64
CA LEU A 421 -0.74 17.99 2.12
C LEU A 421 -0.24 17.93 0.67
N ARG A 422 -0.08 16.73 0.10
CA ARG A 422 0.59 16.50 -1.18
C ARG A 422 -0.13 15.51 -2.10
N SER A 423 -1.40 15.21 -1.82
CA SER A 423 -2.21 14.26 -2.60
C SER A 423 -3.50 14.88 -3.10
N ASN A 424 -4.07 14.31 -4.16
CA ASN A 424 -5.43 14.64 -4.56
C ASN A 424 -6.43 14.10 -3.52
N LEU A 425 -7.33 14.97 -3.04
CA LEU A 425 -8.28 14.65 -1.96
C LEU A 425 -9.65 14.18 -2.48
N GLY A 426 -9.87 14.04 -3.79
CA GLY A 426 -11.18 13.68 -4.35
C GLY A 426 -11.78 12.40 -3.76
N SER A 427 -11.00 11.32 -3.65
CA SER A 427 -11.47 10.07 -3.03
C SER A 427 -11.76 10.23 -1.54
N VAL A 428 -10.95 11.02 -0.83
CA VAL A 428 -11.10 11.26 0.62
C VAL A 428 -12.32 12.10 0.93
N VAL A 429 -12.53 13.19 0.21
CA VAL A 429 -13.71 14.04 0.38
C VAL A 429 -14.99 13.24 0.14
N LEU A 430 -15.00 12.39 -0.88
CA LEU A 430 -16.13 11.50 -1.16
C LEU A 430 -16.40 10.53 0.00
N GLN A 431 -15.34 9.96 0.59
CA GLN A 431 -15.46 9.06 1.75
C GLN A 431 -15.93 9.79 3.01
N LEU A 432 -15.39 10.98 3.30
CA LEU A 432 -15.82 11.83 4.41
C LEU A 432 -17.30 12.20 4.29
N LYS A 433 -17.73 12.63 3.11
CA LYS A 433 -19.15 12.93 2.84
C LYS A 433 -20.03 11.69 3.01
N LYS A 434 -19.58 10.52 2.57
CA LYS A 434 -20.29 9.25 2.80
C LYS A 434 -20.37 8.85 4.27
N LEU A 435 -19.39 9.22 5.09
CA LEU A 435 -19.41 9.06 6.55
C LEU A 435 -20.35 10.04 7.26
N GLY A 436 -20.98 10.98 6.54
CA GLY A 436 -21.85 12.01 7.11
C GLY A 436 -21.09 13.22 7.65
N ILE A 437 -19.84 13.43 7.20
CA ILE A 437 -19.05 14.60 7.57
C ILE A 437 -19.28 15.69 6.52
N ASP A 438 -20.14 16.65 6.86
CA ASP A 438 -20.51 17.72 5.94
C ASP A 438 -19.57 18.91 5.95
N ASP A 439 -19.13 19.31 7.14
CA ASP A 439 -18.22 20.43 7.33
C ASP A 439 -16.76 19.95 7.22
N LEU A 440 -16.27 19.94 5.99
CA LEU A 440 -14.90 19.55 5.68
C LEU A 440 -13.87 20.62 6.06
N VAL A 441 -14.30 21.86 6.31
CA VAL A 441 -13.39 22.96 6.67
C VAL A 441 -13.03 22.89 8.15
N HIS A 442 -14.00 22.55 9.00
CA HIS A 442 -13.81 22.41 10.44
C HIS A 442 -13.61 20.97 10.89
N PHE A 443 -13.51 20.01 9.96
CA PHE A 443 -13.09 18.66 10.30
C PHE A 443 -11.69 18.71 10.97
N ASP A 444 -11.56 18.01 12.08
CA ASP A 444 -10.39 18.06 12.96
C ASP A 444 -9.22 17.26 12.36
N PHE A 445 -8.65 17.73 11.26
CA PHE A 445 -7.41 17.17 10.70
C PHE A 445 -6.24 17.48 11.63
N MET A 446 -5.34 16.50 11.85
CA MET A 446 -4.09 16.76 12.56
C MET A 446 -3.23 17.81 11.87
N ASP A 447 -3.12 17.71 10.54
CA ASP A 447 -2.53 18.75 9.68
C ASP A 447 -3.52 19.01 8.53
N PRO A 448 -4.28 20.12 8.55
CA PRO A 448 -5.32 20.38 7.56
C PRO A 448 -4.72 20.64 6.17
N PRO A 449 -5.38 20.16 5.10
CA PRO A 449 -4.94 20.43 3.74
C PRO A 449 -5.08 21.92 3.38
N ALA A 450 -4.35 22.35 2.35
CA ALA A 450 -4.54 23.68 1.80
C ALA A 450 -5.99 23.86 1.31
N PRO A 451 -6.66 25.00 1.60
CA PRO A 451 -8.03 25.25 1.15
C PRO A 451 -8.21 25.09 -0.36
N GLU A 452 -7.20 25.49 -1.15
CA GLU A 452 -7.21 25.31 -2.61
C GLU A 452 -7.31 23.82 -3.00
N THR A 453 -6.59 22.93 -2.33
CA THR A 453 -6.65 21.48 -2.60
C THR A 453 -8.02 20.90 -2.26
N LEU A 454 -8.63 21.35 -1.16
CA LEU A 454 -9.99 20.94 -0.78
C LEU A 454 -11.03 21.44 -1.79
N MET A 455 -10.92 22.70 -2.22
CA MET A 455 -11.79 23.26 -3.27
C MET A 455 -11.67 22.50 -4.58
N ARG A 456 -10.47 22.10 -5.00
CA ARG A 456 -10.28 21.27 -6.22
C ARG A 456 -10.92 19.89 -6.10
N ALA A 457 -10.89 19.29 -4.91
CA ALA A 457 -11.55 18.02 -4.67
C ALA A 457 -13.09 18.16 -4.72
N LEU A 458 -13.65 19.23 -4.13
CA LEU A 458 -15.07 19.54 -4.21
C LEU A 458 -15.51 19.84 -5.65
N GLU A 459 -14.73 20.65 -6.39
CA GLU A 459 -14.97 20.95 -7.80
C GLU A 459 -14.95 19.68 -8.66
N LEU A 460 -13.96 18.80 -8.47
CA LEU A 460 -13.88 17.50 -9.13
C LEU A 460 -15.14 16.67 -8.87
N LEU A 461 -15.57 16.57 -7.61
CA LEU A 461 -16.72 15.77 -7.22
C LEU A 461 -18.05 16.36 -7.71
N ASN A 462 -18.17 17.68 -7.79
CA ASN A 462 -19.32 18.35 -8.41
C ASN A 462 -19.35 18.07 -9.93
N TYR A 463 -18.24 18.20 -10.66
CA TYR A 463 -18.22 17.93 -12.10
C TYR A 463 -18.55 16.47 -12.46
N VAL A 464 -18.16 15.49 -11.63
CA VAL A 464 -18.55 14.08 -11.85
C VAL A 464 -19.97 13.77 -11.36
N ALA A 465 -20.67 14.78 -10.82
CA ALA A 465 -22.00 14.72 -10.20
C ALA A 465 -22.09 13.81 -8.96
N ALA A 466 -20.97 13.63 -8.25
CA ALA A 466 -20.94 12.96 -6.95
C ALA A 466 -21.42 13.87 -5.82
N LEU A 467 -21.24 15.18 -5.97
CA LEU A 467 -21.82 16.21 -5.11
C LEU A 467 -22.76 17.11 -5.93
N ASN A 468 -23.80 17.65 -5.30
CA ASN A 468 -24.63 18.71 -5.89
C ASN A 468 -23.93 20.09 -5.74
N ASP A 469 -24.61 21.16 -6.15
CA ASP A 469 -24.06 22.53 -6.07
C ASP A 469 -23.99 23.07 -4.63
N ASP A 470 -24.79 22.50 -3.71
CA ASP A 470 -24.75 22.80 -2.28
C ASP A 470 -23.63 22.04 -1.54
N GLY A 471 -22.98 21.08 -2.21
CA GLY A 471 -21.91 20.26 -1.66
C GLY A 471 -22.38 19.01 -0.89
N ASP A 472 -23.64 18.62 -1.05
CA ASP A 472 -24.22 17.41 -0.48
C ASP A 472 -23.96 16.19 -1.37
N LEU A 473 -23.88 15.02 -0.73
CA LEU A 473 -23.67 13.75 -1.41
C LEU A 473 -24.90 13.35 -2.23
N THR A 474 -24.72 13.18 -3.55
CA THR A 474 -25.79 12.69 -4.43
C THR A 474 -25.97 11.18 -4.31
N GLU A 475 -27.08 10.63 -4.82
CA GLU A 475 -27.25 9.17 -4.92
C GLU A 475 -26.13 8.51 -5.74
N LEU A 476 -25.72 9.17 -6.83
CA LEU A 476 -24.59 8.75 -7.65
C LEU A 476 -23.29 8.77 -6.83
N GLY A 477 -23.02 9.85 -6.10
CA GLY A 477 -21.84 9.97 -5.24
C GLY A 477 -21.81 8.89 -4.15
N SER A 478 -22.95 8.63 -3.52
CA SER A 478 -23.12 7.58 -2.51
C SER A 478 -22.81 6.19 -3.09
N MET A 479 -23.21 5.92 -4.33
CA MET A 479 -22.86 4.69 -5.04
C MET A 479 -21.38 4.66 -5.44
N MET A 480 -20.83 5.77 -5.95
CA MET A 480 -19.42 5.89 -6.33
C MET A 480 -18.48 5.61 -5.16
N ALA A 481 -18.84 6.06 -3.95
CA ALA A 481 -18.04 5.88 -2.74
C ALA A 481 -17.82 4.40 -2.36
N GLU A 482 -18.76 3.52 -2.72
CA GLU A 482 -18.71 2.08 -2.43
C GLU A 482 -17.72 1.33 -3.33
N PHE A 483 -17.38 1.92 -4.48
CA PHE A 483 -16.35 1.38 -5.34
C PHE A 483 -14.98 1.71 -4.75
N PRO A 484 -14.08 0.73 -4.58
CA PRO A 484 -12.71 0.96 -4.15
C PRO A 484 -11.91 1.48 -5.36
N LEU A 485 -12.24 2.66 -5.88
CA LEU A 485 -11.69 3.28 -7.08
C LEU A 485 -11.60 4.80 -6.90
N ASP A 486 -10.81 5.46 -7.76
CA ASP A 486 -10.85 6.92 -7.85
C ASP A 486 -12.21 7.39 -8.39
N PRO A 487 -12.72 8.58 -8.00
CA PRO A 487 -14.04 9.05 -8.41
C PRO A 487 -14.25 9.03 -9.93
N GLN A 488 -13.23 9.36 -10.72
CA GLN A 488 -13.29 9.30 -12.20
C GLN A 488 -13.58 7.88 -12.70
N LEU A 489 -12.89 6.88 -12.15
CA LEU A 489 -13.08 5.47 -12.53
C LEU A 489 -14.42 4.93 -12.05
N ALA A 490 -14.84 5.27 -10.83
CA ALA A 490 -16.15 4.88 -10.31
C ALA A 490 -17.29 5.44 -11.17
N LYS A 491 -17.22 6.74 -11.52
CA LYS A 491 -18.16 7.40 -12.44
C LYS A 491 -18.21 6.69 -13.79
N MET A 492 -17.03 6.37 -14.35
CA MET A 492 -16.91 5.70 -15.65
C MET A 492 -17.58 4.32 -15.64
N VAL A 493 -17.36 3.51 -14.59
CA VAL A 493 -18.01 2.19 -14.45
C VAL A 493 -19.52 2.31 -14.38
N ILE A 494 -20.05 3.22 -13.56
CA ILE A 494 -21.50 3.39 -13.40
C ILE A 494 -22.14 3.92 -14.69
N ALA A 495 -21.57 4.96 -15.30
CA ALA A 495 -22.09 5.57 -16.52
C ALA A 495 -21.99 4.65 -17.74
N SER A 496 -21.04 3.71 -17.77
CA SER A 496 -20.89 2.76 -18.88
C SER A 496 -22.12 1.89 -19.16
N CYS A 497 -23.01 1.73 -18.17
CA CYS A 497 -24.28 1.04 -18.32
C CYS A 497 -25.19 1.74 -19.34
N GLU A 498 -25.12 3.06 -19.48
CA GLU A 498 -25.90 3.85 -20.45
C GLU A 498 -25.38 3.67 -21.89
N PHE A 499 -24.09 3.38 -22.04
CA PHE A 499 -23.43 3.17 -23.34
C PHE A 499 -23.44 1.71 -23.79
N ASN A 500 -24.06 0.80 -23.03
CA ASN A 500 -24.13 -0.64 -23.34
C ASN A 500 -22.76 -1.31 -23.54
N CYS A 501 -21.73 -0.86 -22.81
CA CYS A 501 -20.34 -1.37 -22.88
C CYS A 501 -19.73 -1.60 -21.49
N SER A 502 -20.58 -1.86 -20.49
CA SER A 502 -20.15 -1.94 -19.10
C SER A 502 -19.27 -3.17 -18.82
N ASN A 503 -19.39 -4.25 -19.60
CA ASN A 503 -18.49 -5.40 -19.50
C ASN A 503 -17.04 -5.06 -19.88
N GLU A 504 -16.87 -4.29 -20.95
CA GLU A 504 -15.56 -3.84 -21.44
C GLU A 504 -14.95 -2.77 -20.54
N ILE A 505 -15.75 -1.80 -20.11
CA ILE A 505 -15.30 -0.74 -19.19
C ILE A 505 -14.89 -1.34 -17.85
N LEU A 506 -15.57 -2.38 -17.37
CA LEU A 506 -15.16 -3.09 -16.16
C LEU A 506 -13.77 -3.74 -16.32
N SER A 507 -13.50 -4.35 -17.48
CA SER A 507 -12.19 -4.92 -17.80
C SER A 507 -11.11 -3.83 -17.91
N ILE A 508 -11.39 -2.71 -18.59
CA ILE A 508 -10.45 -1.57 -18.68
C ILE A 508 -10.16 -1.00 -17.30
N THR A 509 -11.19 -0.77 -16.47
CA THR A 509 -11.04 -0.26 -15.11
C THR A 509 -10.17 -1.18 -14.25
N ALA A 510 -10.34 -2.50 -14.39
CA ALA A 510 -9.52 -3.47 -13.69
C ALA A 510 -8.05 -3.43 -14.15
N MET A 511 -7.81 -3.30 -15.45
CA MET A 511 -6.46 -3.17 -16.02
C MET A 511 -5.77 -1.85 -15.61
N LEU A 512 -6.51 -0.76 -15.44
CA LEU A 512 -6.00 0.52 -14.94
C LEU A 512 -5.74 0.51 -13.43
N SER A 513 -6.40 -0.39 -12.68
CA SER A 513 -6.26 -0.51 -11.23
C SER A 513 -5.06 -1.35 -10.77
N VAL A 514 -4.27 -1.87 -11.72
CA VAL A 514 -3.11 -2.73 -11.47
C VAL A 514 -1.84 -2.14 -12.11
N PRO A 515 -0.64 -2.62 -11.73
CA PRO A 515 0.60 -2.21 -12.38
C PRO A 515 0.59 -2.48 -13.88
N GLN A 516 1.49 -1.81 -14.61
CA GLN A 516 1.60 -1.93 -16.06
C GLN A 516 1.74 -3.39 -16.51
N CYS A 517 0.88 -3.82 -17.43
CA CYS A 517 0.86 -5.21 -17.89
C CYS A 517 1.97 -5.55 -18.89
N PHE A 518 2.55 -4.58 -19.60
CA PHE A 518 3.60 -4.85 -20.58
C PHE A 518 4.98 -4.97 -19.92
N VAL A 519 5.68 -6.06 -20.22
CA VAL A 519 7.05 -6.31 -19.78
C VAL A 519 7.99 -5.86 -20.90
N ARG A 520 8.89 -4.93 -20.62
CA ARG A 520 9.81 -4.39 -21.63
C ARG A 520 11.27 -4.47 -21.18
N PRO A 521 11.91 -5.66 -21.26
CA PRO A 521 13.30 -5.84 -20.85
C PRO A 521 14.26 -4.99 -21.69
N THR A 522 15.28 -4.41 -21.07
CA THR A 522 16.28 -3.56 -21.76
C THR A 522 16.96 -4.26 -22.94
N GLU A 523 17.26 -5.55 -22.79
CA GLU A 523 17.94 -6.37 -23.80
C GLU A 523 17.04 -6.80 -24.96
N ALA A 524 15.72 -6.82 -24.74
CA ALA A 524 14.73 -7.34 -25.69
C ALA A 524 13.65 -6.31 -26.05
N ARG A 525 13.99 -5.01 -26.00
CA ARG A 525 13.04 -3.90 -26.23
C ARG A 525 12.27 -4.04 -27.55
N LYS A 526 12.97 -4.33 -28.65
CA LYS A 526 12.35 -4.47 -29.97
C LYS A 526 11.33 -5.62 -30.02
N ALA A 527 11.68 -6.78 -29.47
CA ALA A 527 10.78 -7.94 -29.41
C ALA A 527 9.55 -7.67 -28.51
N ALA A 528 9.75 -6.97 -27.39
CA ALA A 528 8.65 -6.56 -26.52
C ALA A 528 7.71 -5.55 -27.20
N ASP A 529 8.26 -4.59 -27.96
CA ASP A 529 7.48 -3.60 -28.71
C ASP A 529 6.70 -4.27 -29.86
N GLU A 530 7.33 -5.16 -30.63
CA GLU A 530 6.66 -5.97 -31.66
C GLU A 530 5.54 -6.83 -31.07
N SER A 531 5.79 -7.44 -29.90
CA SER A 531 4.79 -8.22 -29.19
C SER A 531 3.60 -7.37 -28.77
N LYS A 532 3.86 -6.18 -28.21
CA LYS A 532 2.81 -5.23 -27.81
C LYS A 532 1.95 -4.79 -29.00
N MET A 533 2.55 -4.57 -30.17
CA MET A 533 1.83 -4.17 -31.37
C MET A 533 0.83 -5.22 -31.86
N ARG A 534 0.97 -6.51 -31.48
CA ARG A 534 -0.05 -7.54 -31.76
C ARG A 534 -1.40 -7.26 -31.11
N PHE A 535 -1.41 -6.50 -30.01
CA PHE A 535 -2.63 -6.12 -29.29
C PHE A 535 -3.05 -4.67 -29.57
N ALA A 536 -2.24 -3.92 -30.32
CA ALA A 536 -2.46 -2.50 -30.54
C ALA A 536 -3.81 -2.26 -31.22
N HIS A 537 -4.59 -1.37 -30.63
CA HIS A 537 -5.81 -0.86 -31.24
C HIS A 537 -5.54 0.52 -31.85
N ILE A 538 -6.04 0.75 -33.08
CA ILE A 538 -5.81 1.99 -33.84
C ILE A 538 -6.24 3.26 -33.09
N ASP A 539 -7.33 3.17 -32.32
CA ASP A 539 -7.85 4.29 -31.53
C ASP A 539 -7.14 4.49 -30.18
N GLY A 540 -6.22 3.60 -29.75
CA GLY A 540 -5.31 3.87 -28.64
C GLY A 540 -5.19 2.80 -27.53
N ASP A 541 -4.59 3.23 -26.42
CA ASP A 541 -4.05 2.38 -25.36
C ASP A 541 -5.13 1.72 -24.49
N HIS A 542 -6.26 2.37 -24.19
CA HIS A 542 -7.32 1.78 -23.36
C HIS A 542 -7.91 0.53 -24.01
N LEU A 543 -8.14 0.59 -25.33
CA LEU A 543 -8.62 -0.54 -26.11
C LEU A 543 -7.53 -1.59 -26.31
N THR A 544 -6.26 -1.18 -26.33
CA THR A 544 -5.14 -2.13 -26.30
C THR A 544 -5.11 -2.92 -24.98
N LEU A 545 -5.35 -2.28 -23.83
CA LEU A 545 -5.48 -2.97 -22.54
C LEU A 545 -6.65 -3.96 -22.55
N LEU A 546 -7.77 -3.58 -23.17
CA LEU A 546 -8.93 -4.47 -23.35
C LEU A 546 -8.56 -5.70 -24.19
N ASN A 547 -7.87 -5.50 -25.32
CA ASN A 547 -7.41 -6.59 -26.19
C ASN A 547 -6.50 -7.57 -25.45
N VAL A 548 -5.55 -7.05 -24.67
CA VAL A 548 -4.65 -7.88 -23.85
C VAL A 548 -5.45 -8.71 -22.84
N TYR A 549 -6.40 -8.09 -22.14
CA TYR A 549 -7.23 -8.79 -21.16
C TYR A 549 -8.09 -9.88 -21.81
N HIS A 550 -8.74 -9.58 -22.95
CA HIS A 550 -9.52 -10.59 -23.69
C HIS A 550 -8.65 -11.73 -24.18
N ALA A 551 -7.48 -11.44 -24.76
CA ALA A 551 -6.56 -12.47 -25.23
C ALA A 551 -6.06 -13.36 -24.08
N PHE A 552 -5.78 -12.77 -22.91
CA PHE A 552 -5.39 -13.52 -21.73
C PHE A 552 -6.47 -14.52 -21.27
N LYS A 553 -7.73 -14.08 -21.20
CA LYS A 553 -8.86 -14.93 -20.81
C LYS A 553 -9.16 -16.02 -21.87
N GLN A 554 -9.03 -15.70 -23.16
CA GLN A 554 -9.20 -16.67 -24.25
C GLN A 554 -8.10 -17.75 -24.24
N ASN A 555 -6.90 -17.41 -23.77
CA ASN A 555 -5.79 -18.35 -23.63
C ASN A 555 -5.74 -19.02 -22.24
N HIS A 556 -6.89 -19.12 -21.55
CA HIS A 556 -7.07 -19.86 -20.29
C HIS A 556 -6.07 -19.47 -19.19
N GLU A 557 -5.80 -18.17 -19.06
CA GLU A 557 -4.89 -17.64 -18.04
C GLU A 557 -3.49 -18.30 -18.08
N SER A 558 -3.01 -18.64 -19.27
CA SER A 558 -1.74 -19.36 -19.42
C SER A 558 -0.52 -18.48 -19.07
N THR A 559 0.29 -18.98 -18.14
CA THR A 559 1.59 -18.39 -17.79
C THR A 559 2.55 -18.38 -18.99
N GLN A 560 2.54 -19.45 -19.80
CA GLN A 560 3.38 -19.56 -20.99
C GLN A 560 2.99 -18.51 -22.03
N TRP A 561 1.69 -18.33 -22.27
CA TRP A 561 1.19 -17.30 -23.19
C TRP A 561 1.63 -15.89 -22.76
N CYS A 562 1.62 -15.61 -21.45
CA CYS A 562 2.09 -14.33 -20.94
C CYS A 562 3.58 -14.10 -21.24
N TYR A 563 4.40 -15.14 -21.06
CA TYR A 563 5.83 -15.08 -21.37
C TYR A 563 6.07 -14.82 -22.86
N ASP A 564 5.41 -15.59 -23.73
CA ASP A 564 5.55 -15.49 -25.20
C ASP A 564 5.06 -14.15 -25.76
N ASN A 565 4.20 -13.45 -25.02
CA ASN A 565 3.62 -12.16 -25.41
C ASN A 565 4.18 -10.97 -24.63
N PHE A 566 5.23 -11.15 -23.83
CA PHE A 566 5.81 -10.07 -23.00
C PHE A 566 4.75 -9.36 -22.13
N VAL A 567 3.81 -10.13 -21.59
CA VAL A 567 2.77 -9.62 -20.69
C VAL A 567 2.99 -10.16 -19.28
N ASN A 568 2.71 -9.33 -18.29
CA ASN A 568 2.88 -9.66 -16.89
C ASN A 568 1.68 -10.46 -16.38
N TYR A 569 1.85 -11.78 -16.27
CA TYR A 569 0.85 -12.73 -15.76
C TYR A 569 0.20 -12.26 -14.45
N ARG A 570 0.99 -11.73 -13.52
CA ARG A 570 0.51 -11.32 -12.19
C ARG A 570 -0.38 -10.08 -12.26
N SER A 571 -0.02 -9.13 -13.12
CA SER A 571 -0.84 -7.93 -13.33
C SER A 571 -2.19 -8.32 -13.92
N LEU A 572 -2.20 -9.27 -14.87
CA LEU A 572 -3.44 -9.78 -15.46
C LEU A 572 -4.29 -10.59 -14.48
N MET A 573 -3.69 -11.48 -13.68
CA MET A 573 -4.41 -12.19 -12.62
C MET A 573 -4.98 -11.24 -11.56
N SER A 574 -4.21 -10.21 -11.18
CA SER A 574 -4.69 -9.17 -10.28
C SER A 574 -5.84 -8.39 -10.90
N ALA A 575 -5.77 -8.05 -12.19
CA ALA A 575 -6.85 -7.37 -12.90
C ALA A 575 -8.10 -8.26 -12.94
N ASP A 576 -7.97 -9.57 -13.18
CA ASP A 576 -9.10 -10.49 -13.16
C ASP A 576 -9.79 -10.53 -11.79
N ASN A 577 -9.02 -10.59 -10.70
CA ASN A 577 -9.56 -10.53 -9.33
C ASN A 577 -10.26 -9.18 -9.06
N VAL A 578 -9.64 -8.05 -9.44
CA VAL A 578 -10.26 -6.72 -9.32
C VAL A 578 -11.59 -6.69 -10.08
N ARG A 579 -11.60 -7.16 -11.34
CA ARG A 579 -12.80 -7.20 -12.18
C ARG A 579 -13.93 -8.01 -11.54
N GLN A 580 -13.63 -9.20 -11.00
CA GLN A 580 -14.61 -10.05 -10.32
C GLN A 580 -15.19 -9.39 -9.06
N GLN A 581 -14.41 -8.60 -8.34
CA GLN A 581 -14.91 -7.89 -7.17
C GLN A 581 -15.75 -6.69 -7.54
N LEU A 582 -15.30 -5.91 -8.52
CA LEU A 582 -16.09 -4.80 -9.06
C LEU A 582 -17.41 -5.31 -9.65
N SER A 583 -17.45 -6.48 -10.31
CA SER A 583 -18.70 -7.07 -10.79
C SER A 583 -19.66 -7.42 -9.65
N ARG A 584 -19.17 -7.90 -8.50
CA ARG A 584 -20.02 -8.17 -7.33
C ARG A 584 -20.63 -6.89 -6.76
N ILE A 585 -19.88 -5.78 -6.79
CA ILE A 585 -20.40 -4.47 -6.39
C ILE A 585 -21.46 -3.99 -7.39
N MET A 586 -21.21 -4.14 -8.69
CA MET A 586 -22.21 -3.83 -9.72
C MET A 586 -23.49 -4.65 -9.53
N ASP A 587 -23.38 -5.95 -9.30
CA ASP A 587 -24.53 -6.83 -9.06
C ASP A 587 -25.30 -6.42 -7.79
N ARG A 588 -24.61 -6.02 -6.72
CA ARG A 588 -25.23 -5.50 -5.47
C ARG A 588 -26.06 -4.23 -5.71
N PHE A 589 -25.58 -3.33 -6.55
CA PHE A 589 -26.30 -2.09 -6.93
C PHE A 589 -27.23 -2.28 -8.13
N SER A 590 -27.46 -3.53 -8.58
CA SER A 590 -28.29 -3.84 -9.75
C SER A 590 -27.86 -3.12 -11.04
N LEU A 591 -26.55 -2.83 -11.18
CA LEU A 591 -26.00 -2.22 -12.40
C LEU A 591 -25.85 -3.28 -13.49
N PRO A 592 -26.46 -3.08 -14.69
CA PRO A 592 -26.47 -4.09 -15.71
C PRO A 592 -25.09 -4.24 -16.37
N ARG A 593 -24.66 -5.49 -16.55
CA ARG A 593 -23.44 -5.88 -17.26
C ARG A 593 -23.76 -6.15 -18.73
N ARG A 594 -23.59 -5.14 -19.58
CA ARG A 594 -23.95 -5.16 -21.01
C ARG A 594 -22.70 -5.09 -21.88
N SER A 595 -22.80 -5.67 -23.07
CA SER A 595 -21.82 -5.54 -24.14
C SER A 595 -22.60 -5.35 -25.44
N THR A 596 -22.12 -4.43 -26.28
CA THR A 596 -22.64 -4.22 -27.63
C THR A 596 -22.12 -5.35 -28.52
N GLU A 597 -22.83 -5.72 -29.59
CA GLU A 597 -22.29 -6.70 -30.54
C GLU A 597 -20.96 -6.22 -31.14
N PHE A 598 -19.96 -7.10 -31.13
CA PHE A 598 -18.62 -6.79 -31.62
C PHE A 598 -18.58 -6.42 -33.11
N THR A 599 -19.51 -6.95 -33.90
CA THR A 599 -19.66 -6.65 -35.33
C THR A 599 -20.23 -5.25 -35.59
N SER A 600 -20.85 -4.62 -34.58
CA SER A 600 -21.35 -3.27 -34.70
C SER A 600 -20.22 -2.26 -34.72
N ARG A 601 -20.33 -1.26 -35.60
CA ARG A 601 -19.45 -0.09 -35.60
C ARG A 601 -19.46 0.64 -34.25
N ASP A 602 -20.57 0.55 -33.52
CA ASP A 602 -20.75 1.26 -32.27
C ASP A 602 -20.01 0.61 -31.10
N TYR A 603 -19.49 -0.61 -31.23
CA TYR A 603 -18.77 -1.32 -30.16
C TYR A 603 -17.64 -0.45 -29.56
N TYR A 604 -16.65 -0.11 -30.38
CA TYR A 604 -15.52 0.72 -29.93
C TYR A 604 -15.90 2.18 -29.66
N ILE A 605 -16.88 2.71 -30.41
CA ILE A 605 -17.37 4.09 -30.21
C ILE A 605 -18.00 4.23 -28.83
N ASN A 606 -18.84 3.28 -28.41
CA ASN A 606 -19.50 3.27 -27.11
C ASN A 606 -18.50 3.18 -25.98
N ILE A 607 -17.47 2.33 -26.10
CA ILE A 607 -16.38 2.24 -25.11
C ILE A 607 -15.66 3.59 -25.00
N ARG A 608 -15.24 4.18 -26.12
CA ARG A 608 -14.54 5.48 -26.12
C ARG A 608 -15.40 6.61 -25.54
N ARG A 609 -16.70 6.63 -25.81
CA ARG A 609 -17.65 7.59 -25.21
C ARG A 609 -17.79 7.36 -23.70
N ALA A 610 -17.88 6.12 -23.25
CA ALA A 610 -17.93 5.81 -21.83
C ALA A 610 -16.67 6.26 -21.09
N LEU A 611 -15.47 6.15 -21.70
CA LEU A 611 -14.24 6.67 -21.10
C LEU A 611 -14.31 8.18 -20.83
N VAL A 612 -14.94 8.96 -21.73
CA VAL A 612 -15.11 10.41 -21.57
C VAL A 612 -15.93 10.74 -20.31
N THR A 613 -16.88 9.90 -19.89
CA THR A 613 -17.72 10.18 -18.71
C THR A 613 -16.93 10.32 -17.40
N GLY A 614 -15.80 9.63 -17.27
CA GLY A 614 -14.91 9.74 -16.11
C GLY A 614 -13.71 10.66 -16.34
N PHE A 615 -13.17 10.66 -17.55
CA PHE A 615 -11.89 11.31 -17.88
C PHE A 615 -12.04 12.58 -18.74
N PHE A 616 -13.22 13.19 -18.78
CA PHE A 616 -13.47 14.43 -19.54
C PHE A 616 -12.57 15.61 -19.12
N MET A 617 -12.03 15.61 -17.89
CA MET A 617 -11.04 16.60 -17.42
C MET A 617 -9.62 16.33 -17.93
N GLN A 618 -9.31 15.07 -18.26
CA GLN A 618 -7.98 14.62 -18.68
C GLN A 618 -7.92 14.48 -20.20
N VAL A 619 -8.01 15.62 -20.87
CA VAL A 619 -8.05 15.71 -22.33
C VAL A 619 -6.96 16.68 -22.81
N ALA A 620 -6.37 16.39 -23.96
CA ALA A 620 -5.41 17.27 -24.61
C ALA A 620 -5.75 17.46 -26.10
N HIS A 621 -5.52 18.68 -26.58
CA HIS A 621 -5.73 19.11 -27.96
C HIS A 621 -4.39 19.24 -28.69
N LEU A 622 -4.32 18.78 -29.94
CA LEU A 622 -3.14 18.90 -30.78
C LEU A 622 -3.04 20.30 -31.39
N GLU A 623 -2.01 21.04 -31.04
CA GLU A 623 -1.73 22.34 -31.65
C GLU A 623 -1.03 22.19 -33.01
N ARG A 624 -1.15 23.20 -33.88
CA ARG A 624 -0.53 23.21 -35.22
C ARG A 624 0.98 22.97 -35.24
N THR A 625 1.66 23.29 -34.15
CA THR A 625 3.11 23.10 -33.98
C THR A 625 3.48 21.65 -33.60
N GLY A 626 2.49 20.77 -33.43
CA GLY A 626 2.68 19.33 -33.23
C GLY A 626 2.85 18.88 -31.77
N HIS A 627 2.74 19.79 -30.80
CA HIS A 627 2.63 19.46 -29.38
C HIS A 627 1.16 19.44 -28.94
N TYR A 628 0.88 18.81 -27.81
CA TYR A 628 -0.46 18.81 -27.21
C TYR A 628 -0.56 19.83 -26.09
N LEU A 629 -1.76 20.38 -25.92
CA LEU A 629 -2.11 21.29 -24.84
C LEU A 629 -3.27 20.70 -24.02
N THR A 630 -3.10 20.57 -22.69
CA THR A 630 -4.19 20.06 -21.83
C THR A 630 -5.34 21.06 -21.72
N VAL A 631 -6.57 20.55 -21.68
CA VAL A 631 -7.77 21.39 -21.57
C VAL A 631 -7.82 22.15 -20.24
N LYS A 632 -8.23 23.42 -20.29
CA LYS A 632 -8.27 24.39 -19.17
C LYS A 632 -6.91 24.75 -18.54
N ASP A 633 -6.04 23.79 -18.20
CA ASP A 633 -4.77 24.06 -17.50
C ASP A 633 -3.62 24.48 -18.43
N ASN A 634 -3.79 24.35 -19.75
CA ASN A 634 -2.85 24.76 -20.80
C ASN A 634 -1.41 24.24 -20.59
N GLN A 635 -1.26 22.98 -20.14
CA GLN A 635 0.04 22.35 -20.01
C GLN A 635 0.50 21.77 -21.34
N VAL A 636 1.72 22.13 -21.75
CA VAL A 636 2.36 21.59 -22.95
C VAL A 636 2.81 20.16 -22.64
N VAL A 637 2.29 19.20 -23.40
CA VAL A 637 2.55 17.76 -23.22
C VAL A 637 2.82 17.07 -24.54
N GLN A 638 3.41 15.87 -24.45
CA GLN A 638 3.62 14.96 -25.57
C GLN A 638 3.00 13.60 -25.26
N LEU A 639 2.62 12.83 -26.29
CA LEU A 639 2.25 11.44 -26.09
C LEU A 639 3.45 10.68 -25.53
N HIS A 640 3.23 9.91 -24.47
CA HIS A 640 4.29 9.09 -23.89
C HIS A 640 4.82 8.10 -24.94
N PRO A 641 6.14 7.87 -25.06
CA PRO A 641 6.72 6.99 -26.08
C PRO A 641 6.24 5.54 -26.04
N SER A 642 5.56 5.14 -24.97
CA SER A 642 4.94 3.82 -24.86
C SER A 642 3.57 3.71 -25.53
N THR A 643 2.99 4.78 -26.06
CA THR A 643 1.67 4.72 -26.72
C THR A 643 1.71 3.80 -27.95
N VAL A 644 0.60 3.13 -28.24
CA VAL A 644 0.44 2.37 -29.51
C VAL A 644 -0.01 3.23 -30.69
N LEU A 645 -0.37 4.50 -30.44
CA LEU A 645 -0.85 5.40 -31.48
C LEU A 645 0.29 5.68 -32.49
N ASP A 646 0.05 5.30 -33.74
CA ASP A 646 0.97 5.51 -34.87
C ASP A 646 0.84 6.92 -35.50
N HIS A 647 -0.22 7.64 -35.16
CA HIS A 647 -0.49 9.01 -35.55
C HIS A 647 -0.77 9.89 -34.33
N LYS A 648 -0.95 11.19 -34.56
CA LYS A 648 -1.36 12.15 -33.52
C LYS A 648 -2.82 12.54 -33.73
N PRO A 649 -3.77 11.97 -32.97
CA PRO A 649 -5.15 12.42 -33.00
C PRO A 649 -5.27 13.90 -32.65
N GLU A 650 -6.25 14.60 -33.23
CA GLU A 650 -6.46 16.02 -32.90
C GLU A 650 -6.88 16.20 -31.42
N TRP A 651 -7.64 15.23 -30.89
CA TRP A 651 -8.06 15.19 -29.49
C TRP A 651 -7.75 13.82 -28.88
N VAL A 652 -7.11 13.85 -27.72
CA VAL A 652 -6.78 12.64 -26.96
C VAL A 652 -7.28 12.76 -25.54
N MET A 653 -7.86 11.69 -25.03
CA MET A 653 -8.05 11.48 -23.59
C MET A 653 -6.86 10.67 -23.06
N TYR A 654 -6.41 10.99 -21.85
CA TYR A 654 -5.29 10.30 -21.21
C TYR A 654 -5.62 9.88 -19.77
N ASN A 655 -5.02 8.79 -19.30
CA ASN A 655 -5.21 8.31 -17.92
C ASN A 655 -4.23 8.95 -16.94
N GLU A 656 -2.98 9.18 -17.35
CA GLU A 656 -1.92 9.59 -16.42
C GLU A 656 -1.07 10.73 -17.00
N PHE A 657 -0.74 11.71 -16.15
CA PHE A 657 0.24 12.74 -16.46
C PHE A 657 1.59 12.37 -15.84
N VAL A 658 2.64 12.36 -16.65
CA VAL A 658 3.98 11.91 -16.26
C VAL A 658 4.95 13.09 -16.34
N LEU A 659 5.41 13.55 -15.18
CA LEU A 659 6.33 14.67 -15.07
C LEU A 659 7.79 14.17 -15.04
N THR A 660 8.54 14.45 -16.11
CA THR A 660 9.98 14.18 -16.21
C THR A 660 10.69 15.44 -16.75
N THR A 661 11.82 15.31 -17.45
CA THR A 661 12.44 16.42 -18.20
C THR A 661 11.47 17.02 -19.22
N LYS A 662 10.56 16.21 -19.77
CA LYS A 662 9.41 16.65 -20.56
C LYS A 662 8.13 16.15 -19.91
N ASN A 663 7.04 16.86 -20.12
CA ASN A 663 5.72 16.42 -19.68
C ASN A 663 5.13 15.46 -20.71
N TYR A 664 4.74 14.27 -20.25
CA TYR A 664 4.08 13.27 -21.09
C TYR A 664 2.69 12.97 -20.57
N ILE A 665 1.80 12.58 -21.47
CA ILE A 665 0.52 11.96 -21.15
C ILE A 665 0.59 10.48 -21.55
N ARG A 666 0.22 9.59 -20.63
CA ARG A 666 0.35 8.13 -20.76
C ARG A 666 -1.02 7.47 -20.76
N THR A 667 -1.12 6.37 -21.53
CA THR A 667 -2.36 5.65 -21.82
C THR A 667 -3.37 6.56 -22.51
N CYS A 668 -3.14 6.80 -23.80
CA CYS A 668 -3.88 7.77 -24.60
C CYS A 668 -4.92 7.10 -25.50
N THR A 669 -6.05 7.73 -25.76
CA THR A 669 -7.09 7.25 -26.68
C THR A 669 -7.69 8.40 -27.45
N ASP A 670 -7.85 8.20 -28.76
CA ASP A 670 -8.50 9.13 -29.67
C ASP A 670 -9.96 9.34 -29.23
N ILE A 671 -10.38 10.60 -29.17
CA ILE A 671 -11.76 10.97 -28.90
C ILE A 671 -12.25 12.01 -29.90
N LYS A 672 -13.57 12.10 -30.06
CA LYS A 672 -14.17 13.17 -30.85
C LYS A 672 -14.58 14.35 -29.96
N PRO A 673 -14.30 15.60 -30.36
CA PRO A 673 -14.63 16.78 -29.57
C PRO A 673 -16.14 16.96 -29.35
N GLU A 674 -17.00 16.48 -30.26
CA GLU A 674 -18.46 16.51 -30.03
C GLU A 674 -18.92 15.72 -28.80
N TRP A 675 -18.15 14.72 -28.36
CA TRP A 675 -18.49 13.92 -27.18
C TRP A 675 -18.26 14.70 -25.90
N LEU A 676 -17.24 15.57 -25.87
CA LEU A 676 -16.91 16.40 -24.72
C LEU A 676 -18.06 17.33 -24.35
N VAL A 677 -18.59 18.02 -25.37
CA VAL A 677 -19.72 18.95 -25.21
C VAL A 677 -21.02 18.23 -24.84
N LYS A 678 -21.25 17.03 -25.38
CA LYS A 678 -22.48 16.26 -25.11
C LYS A 678 -22.47 15.55 -23.75
N ILE A 679 -21.33 15.03 -23.33
CA ILE A 679 -21.20 14.19 -22.13
C ILE A 679 -20.90 15.03 -20.89
N ALA A 680 -20.08 16.08 -21.02
CA ALA A 680 -19.66 16.92 -19.91
C ALA A 680 -19.87 18.42 -20.21
N PRO A 681 -21.11 18.87 -20.51
CA PRO A 681 -21.39 20.25 -20.89
C PRO A 681 -20.99 21.26 -19.80
N GLN A 682 -21.17 20.92 -18.52
CA GLN A 682 -20.81 21.78 -17.39
C GLN A 682 -19.30 22.09 -17.35
N TYR A 683 -18.45 21.10 -17.66
CA TYR A 683 -17.01 21.31 -17.71
C TYR A 683 -16.58 22.03 -19.00
N TYR A 684 -17.21 21.71 -20.13
CA TYR A 684 -16.95 22.32 -21.44
C TYR A 684 -17.85 23.52 -21.73
N GLU A 685 -18.08 24.35 -20.72
CA GLU A 685 -18.82 25.60 -20.85
C GLU A 685 -17.92 26.71 -21.45
N MET A 686 -18.28 27.22 -22.62
CA MET A 686 -17.44 28.17 -23.38
C MET A 686 -17.23 29.52 -22.66
N GLY A 687 -18.13 29.90 -21.74
CA GLY A 687 -18.03 31.13 -20.96
C GLY A 687 -16.82 31.16 -20.03
N ASN A 688 -16.46 30.00 -19.45
CA ASN A 688 -15.32 29.85 -18.54
C ASN A 688 -14.08 29.20 -19.19
N PHE A 689 -14.19 28.76 -20.45
CA PHE A 689 -13.10 28.08 -21.15
C PHE A 689 -12.01 29.07 -21.63
N PRO A 690 -10.71 28.79 -21.40
CA PRO A 690 -9.64 29.68 -21.81
C PRO A 690 -9.54 29.82 -23.34
N ASN A 691 -9.07 30.99 -23.81
CA ASN A 691 -8.94 31.24 -25.24
C ASN A 691 -7.74 30.48 -25.84
N CYS A 692 -8.02 29.40 -26.58
CA CYS A 692 -7.03 28.58 -27.29
C CYS A 692 -7.64 27.99 -28.59
N GLU A 693 -6.84 27.26 -29.38
CA GLU A 693 -7.34 26.61 -30.61
C GLU A 693 -8.46 25.61 -30.29
N ALA A 694 -8.33 24.87 -29.19
CA ALA A 694 -9.34 23.94 -28.68
C ALA A 694 -10.71 24.61 -28.48
N LYS A 695 -10.75 25.81 -27.85
CA LYS A 695 -11.99 26.58 -27.67
C LYS A 695 -12.66 26.93 -28.99
N ARG A 696 -11.88 27.44 -29.95
CA ARG A 696 -12.40 27.82 -31.27
C ARG A 696 -13.03 26.64 -32.01
N GLN A 697 -12.45 25.45 -31.85
CA GLN A 697 -13.00 24.24 -32.46
C GLN A 697 -14.29 23.80 -31.76
N LEU A 698 -14.33 23.82 -30.43
CA LEU A 698 -15.54 23.51 -29.66
C LEU A 698 -16.69 24.49 -29.96
N GLU A 699 -16.43 25.79 -30.06
CA GLU A 699 -17.42 26.81 -30.46
C GLU A 699 -18.00 26.52 -31.85
N ARG A 700 -17.16 26.17 -32.82
CA ARG A 700 -17.61 25.78 -34.17
C ARG A 700 -18.49 24.54 -34.14
N ILE A 701 -18.16 23.56 -33.29
CA ILE A 701 -18.93 22.33 -33.13
C ILE A 701 -20.29 22.64 -32.48
N ILE A 702 -20.33 23.46 -31.43
CA ILE A 702 -21.56 23.90 -30.77
C ILE A 702 -22.48 24.65 -31.75
N ALA A 703 -21.93 25.57 -32.54
CA ALA A 703 -22.67 26.29 -33.57
C ALA A 703 -23.23 25.33 -34.66
N LYS A 704 -22.45 24.32 -35.05
CA LYS A 704 -22.89 23.31 -36.03
C LYS A 704 -23.97 22.37 -35.47
N LEU A 705 -23.90 22.01 -34.20
CA LEU A 705 -24.88 21.16 -33.53
C LEU A 705 -26.22 21.89 -33.39
N SER A 706 -26.21 23.14 -32.92
CA SER A 706 -27.42 23.96 -32.82
C SER A 706 -28.07 24.18 -34.19
N THR A 707 -27.30 24.47 -35.24
CA THR A 707 -27.85 24.63 -36.61
C THR A 707 -28.53 23.36 -37.12
N LYS A 708 -28.00 22.17 -36.79
CA LYS A 708 -28.59 20.87 -37.17
C LYS A 708 -29.88 20.57 -36.42
N GLU A 709 -29.96 20.90 -35.12
CA GLU A 709 -31.19 20.75 -34.34
C GLU A 709 -32.31 21.64 -34.90
N TYR A 710 -32.00 22.89 -35.27
CA TYR A 710 -32.96 23.79 -35.94
C TYR A 710 -33.41 23.34 -37.34
N SER A 711 -32.67 22.44 -38.00
CA SER A 711 -33.04 21.91 -39.32
C SER A 711 -33.84 20.60 -39.25
N GLN A 712 -34.00 20.02 -38.06
CA GLN A 712 -34.79 18.81 -37.82
C GLN A 712 -36.19 19.10 -37.23
N TYR A 713 -36.45 20.35 -36.86
CA TYR A 713 -37.77 20.93 -36.64
C TYR A 713 -38.21 21.68 -37.89
#